data_AF-R0F301-F1
#
_entry.id   AF-R0F301-F1
#
_cell.length_a   1.000
_cell.length_b   1.000
_cell.length_c   1.000
_cell.angle_alpha   90.00
_cell.angle_beta   90.00
_cell.angle_gamma   90.00
#
_symmetry.space_group_name_H-M   'P 1'
#
loop_
_entity.id
_entity.type
_entity.pdbx_description
1 polymer ?
#
loop_
_entity_poly.entity_id
_entity_poly.type
_entity_poly.pdbx_seq_one_letter_code
_entity_poly.pdbx_strand_id
1 'polypeptide(L)'
;MGGGSNNSHNMDNGKYVRYTPEQVEALERLYNDCPKPSSMRRQQLIRECPILSNIEPKQIKVWFQNRRCREKQRKEASRLQAVNRKLTAMNKLLMEENDRLQKQVSHLVYENSYFRQHPQNQGNLATTDTSCESVVTSGQHQLTPQHQPRDASPAGLLSIADETLTEFISKATGTAVEWVQMPGMKPGPDSIGIVAISHGCTGIAARACGLVGLDPTRVAEILKDKPCWSRDCRSLDIVNVLSTANGGTLELIYMQLYAPTTLAPARDFWMLRYTSVMEDGSLVICERSLNNTQNGPSMPPSPHFVRAEILPSGYLIRPCEGGGSILHIVDHFDLEPWSVPEVLRSLYESSTLLAQRTTMAALRYLRQISQEISQPNVTGWGRRPAALRALSQRLSKGFNEAVNGFSDEGWSMLESDGIDDVTLLVNSSPTKMMMTSSLPFANGFTSMPSAVLCAKASMLLQNVPPSILLRFLREHRQEWADNSIDAYSAAAIKAGPCSLPIPRPGSFGGQVILPLAHTIENEEFMEVIKLESLGHYQEDMMMPADIFLLQMCSGVDENAVESCAELIFAPIDASFSDDAPIIPSGFRIIPLDSKSEGLSPNRTLDLASALDVGSRTAGDSCGSRGNTKSVMTIAFQLAFEMHMQENVASMARQYVRSVIASVQRVALALSPSSHQLSGLRPPPASPEAHTLARWISHSYRCYLGVDLLKPHGTDLLKSLWYHPDAVMCCSLKALPPVFTFANQAGLDMLETTLVALQDITLEKIFDNNNGKKTLCSDHFPQIMQQGFMCMDGGVSMSSMGRAVTYEKAVAWKVLNDDEDPHCICFMFLNWSFI
;
A
#
# COMPACT_ATOMS: atom_id res chain seq x y z
N MET A 1 76.72 -42.64 16.44
CA MET A 1 76.83 -43.50 15.24
C MET A 1 75.71 -44.51 15.26
N GLY A 2 74.98 -44.63 14.14
CA GLY A 2 74.12 -45.78 13.78
C GLY A 2 72.83 -45.91 14.60
N GLY A 3 71.65 -46.08 14.04
CA GLY A 3 71.26 -46.73 12.79
C GLY A 3 70.02 -47.56 13.13
N GLY A 4 68.93 -47.33 12.41
CA GLY A 4 67.58 -47.68 12.84
C GLY A 4 67.15 -49.14 12.69
N SER A 5 65.88 -49.38 13.03
CA SER A 5 65.02 -50.30 12.27
C SER A 5 63.56 -49.93 12.49
N ASN A 6 62.94 -49.45 11.41
CA ASN A 6 61.50 -49.34 11.22
C ASN A 6 60.90 -50.74 11.11
N ASN A 7 59.79 -50.99 11.79
CA ASN A 7 58.81 -51.96 11.30
C ASN A 7 57.48 -51.24 11.10
N SER A 8 57.13 -51.09 9.84
CA SER A 8 55.95 -50.43 9.31
C SER A 8 54.69 -51.22 9.62
N HIS A 9 53.77 -50.64 10.38
CA HIS A 9 52.37 -51.04 10.35
C HIS A 9 51.56 -50.09 9.47
N ASN A 10 50.97 -50.72 8.47
CA ASN A 10 49.95 -50.25 7.54
C ASN A 10 48.75 -49.65 8.29
N MET A 11 48.38 -48.39 8.02
CA MET A 11 47.05 -47.84 8.33
C MET A 11 46.52 -47.00 7.16
N ASP A 12 45.31 -47.34 6.75
CA ASP A 12 44.48 -46.69 5.74
C ASP A 12 44.36 -45.17 5.94
N ASN A 13 44.96 -44.39 5.03
CA ASN A 13 44.99 -42.93 5.07
C ASN A 13 43.83 -42.26 4.28
N GLY A 14 42.74 -42.98 4.03
CA GLY A 14 41.74 -42.65 3.01
C GLY A 14 40.51 -41.82 3.41
N LYS A 15 40.55 -40.94 4.43
CA LYS A 15 39.32 -40.21 4.85
C LYS A 15 39.36 -38.69 4.94
N TYR A 16 40.51 -38.02 4.82
CA TYR A 16 40.56 -36.55 4.78
C TYR A 16 41.63 -36.04 3.81
N VAL A 17 41.20 -35.44 2.70
CA VAL A 17 42.11 -34.71 1.82
C VAL A 17 42.39 -33.33 2.43
N ARG A 18 43.67 -33.07 2.71
CA ARG A 18 44.15 -31.78 3.19
C ARG A 18 44.66 -30.99 1.98
N TYR A 19 43.91 -29.97 1.57
CA TYR A 19 44.31 -29.06 0.50
C TYR A 19 45.49 -28.21 0.95
N THR A 20 46.43 -27.93 0.04
CA THR A 20 47.49 -26.94 0.31
C THR A 20 46.92 -25.52 0.33
N PRO A 21 47.60 -24.55 0.97
CA PRO A 21 47.14 -23.15 0.98
C PRO A 21 46.89 -22.60 -0.43
N GLU A 22 47.75 -22.93 -1.39
CA GLU A 22 47.66 -22.49 -2.79
C GLU A 22 46.46 -23.12 -3.51
N GLN A 23 46.14 -24.38 -3.19
CA GLN A 23 44.95 -25.07 -3.69
C GLN A 23 43.67 -24.45 -3.12
N VAL A 24 43.66 -24.10 -1.83
CA VAL A 24 42.52 -23.42 -1.21
C VAL A 24 42.31 -22.05 -1.84
N GLU A 25 43.38 -21.27 -2.04
CA GLU A 25 43.28 -19.94 -2.65
C GLU A 25 42.76 -20.01 -4.10
N ALA A 26 43.24 -20.98 -4.89
CA ALA A 26 42.72 -21.22 -6.24
C ALA A 26 41.22 -21.61 -6.22
N LEU A 27 40.81 -22.50 -5.33
CA LEU A 27 39.40 -22.89 -5.18
C LEU A 27 38.52 -21.73 -4.69
N GLU A 28 39.03 -20.85 -3.83
CA GLU A 28 38.33 -19.64 -3.38
C GLU A 28 38.16 -18.61 -4.49
N ARG A 29 39.17 -18.38 -5.33
CA ARG A 29 39.02 -17.53 -6.53
C ARG A 29 37.95 -18.08 -7.46
N LEU A 30 37.99 -19.37 -7.78
CA LEU A 30 37.00 -20.04 -8.62
C LEU A 30 35.58 -20.03 -8.03
N TYR A 31 35.47 -20.03 -6.71
CA TYR A 31 34.19 -19.92 -6.00
C TYR A 31 33.53 -18.56 -6.19
N ASN A 32 34.32 -17.49 -6.22
CA ASN A 32 33.81 -16.13 -6.46
C ASN A 32 33.26 -15.99 -7.89
N ASP A 33 33.85 -16.70 -8.86
CA ASP A 33 33.37 -16.68 -10.24
C ASP A 33 32.15 -17.59 -10.48
N CYS A 34 32.16 -18.80 -9.91
CA CYS A 34 31.08 -19.78 -10.12
C CYS A 34 30.84 -20.66 -8.89
N PRO A 35 29.96 -20.27 -7.95
CA PRO A 35 29.75 -21.00 -6.68
C PRO A 35 29.01 -22.34 -6.83
N LYS A 36 28.46 -22.66 -8.02
CA LYS A 36 27.79 -23.93 -8.33
C LYS A 36 28.29 -24.51 -9.67
N PRO A 37 29.56 -24.97 -9.75
CA PRO A 37 30.13 -25.44 -11.01
C PRO A 37 29.49 -26.77 -11.48
N SER A 38 29.14 -26.83 -12.77
CA SER A 38 28.61 -28.05 -13.41
C SER A 38 29.64 -29.19 -13.43
N SER A 39 29.21 -30.42 -13.77
CA SER A 39 30.15 -31.55 -13.88
C SER A 39 31.24 -31.31 -14.92
N MET A 40 30.86 -30.76 -16.08
CA MET A 40 31.81 -30.38 -17.13
C MET A 40 32.75 -29.27 -16.67
N ARG A 41 32.23 -28.23 -16.00
CA ARG A 41 33.08 -27.13 -15.50
C ARG A 41 34.10 -27.64 -14.50
N ARG A 42 33.73 -28.55 -13.59
CA ARG A 42 34.68 -29.17 -12.64
C ARG A 42 35.81 -29.95 -13.33
N GLN A 43 35.52 -30.66 -14.42
CA GLN A 43 36.55 -31.36 -15.21
C GLN A 43 37.49 -30.39 -15.93
N GLN A 44 36.93 -29.29 -16.45
CA GLN A 44 37.69 -28.24 -17.12
C GLN A 44 38.64 -27.51 -16.16
N LEU A 45 38.18 -27.19 -14.94
CA LEU A 45 38.99 -26.53 -13.91
C LEU A 45 40.26 -27.31 -13.52
N ILE A 46 40.19 -28.65 -13.52
CA ILE A 46 41.35 -29.50 -13.25
C ILE A 46 42.39 -29.42 -14.37
N ARG A 47 41.95 -29.21 -15.61
CA ARG A 47 42.84 -29.04 -16.78
C ARG A 47 43.42 -27.63 -16.86
N GLU A 48 42.63 -26.62 -16.50
CA GLU A 48 42.99 -25.19 -16.58
C GLU A 48 43.87 -24.75 -15.40
N CYS A 49 43.76 -25.39 -14.24
CA CYS A 49 44.55 -25.07 -13.05
C CYS A 49 45.48 -26.24 -12.70
N PRO A 50 46.78 -26.20 -13.10
CA PRO A 50 47.75 -27.26 -12.82
C PRO A 50 47.89 -27.57 -11.32
N ILE A 51 47.66 -26.58 -10.46
CA ILE A 51 47.68 -26.69 -8.99
C ILE A 51 46.56 -27.62 -8.46
N LEU A 52 45.46 -27.77 -9.21
CA LEU A 52 44.32 -28.64 -8.89
C LEU A 52 44.37 -29.98 -9.63
N SER A 53 45.41 -30.25 -10.43
CA SER A 53 45.54 -31.46 -11.27
C SER A 53 45.47 -32.77 -10.49
N ASN A 54 45.90 -32.76 -9.23
CA ASN A 54 45.90 -33.91 -8.32
C ASN A 54 44.61 -34.03 -7.47
N ILE A 55 43.56 -33.25 -7.77
CA ILE A 55 42.30 -33.25 -7.02
C ILE A 55 41.20 -33.88 -7.87
N GLU A 56 40.45 -34.82 -7.28
CA GLU A 56 39.35 -35.47 -8.00
C GLU A 56 38.14 -34.53 -8.19
N PRO A 57 37.38 -34.65 -9.30
CA PRO A 57 36.16 -33.86 -9.53
C PRO A 57 35.10 -33.99 -8.42
N LYS A 58 35.07 -35.12 -7.70
CA LYS A 58 34.20 -35.36 -6.54
C LYS A 58 34.65 -34.52 -5.34
N GLN A 59 35.96 -34.39 -5.11
CA GLN A 59 36.52 -33.59 -4.02
C GLN A 59 36.27 -32.10 -4.24
N ILE A 60 36.38 -31.60 -5.48
CA ILE A 60 35.99 -30.23 -5.83
C ILE A 60 34.49 -30.00 -5.54
N LYS A 61 33.62 -30.95 -5.90
CA LYS A 61 32.18 -30.86 -5.59
C LYS A 61 31.92 -30.73 -4.08
N VAL A 62 32.56 -31.57 -3.29
CA VAL A 62 32.43 -31.57 -1.82
C VAL A 62 32.98 -30.28 -1.23
N TRP A 63 34.12 -29.79 -1.72
CA TRP A 63 34.68 -28.51 -1.28
C TRP A 63 33.71 -27.35 -1.53
N PHE A 64 33.13 -27.25 -2.73
CA PHE A 64 32.16 -26.20 -3.06
C PHE A 64 30.84 -26.34 -2.26
N GLN A 65 30.39 -27.57 -1.98
CA GLN A 65 29.24 -27.82 -1.11
C GLN A 65 29.53 -27.37 0.34
N ASN A 66 30.69 -27.74 0.87
CA ASN A 66 31.11 -27.37 2.22
C ASN A 66 31.37 -25.86 2.33
N ARG A 67 31.93 -25.22 1.30
CA ARG A 67 32.15 -23.76 1.28
C ARG A 67 30.82 -23.01 1.32
N ARG A 68 29.82 -23.43 0.54
CA ARG A 68 28.45 -22.89 0.58
C ARG A 68 27.80 -23.10 1.95
N CYS A 69 27.93 -24.29 2.53
CA CYS A 69 27.40 -24.58 3.86
C CYS A 69 28.05 -23.70 4.93
N ARG A 70 29.39 -23.59 4.95
CA ARG A 70 30.14 -22.71 5.87
C ARG A 70 29.82 -21.24 5.68
N GLU A 71 29.64 -20.79 4.46
CA GLU A 71 29.24 -19.40 4.19
C GLU A 71 27.81 -19.14 4.65
N LYS A 72 26.88 -20.06 4.38
CA LYS A 72 25.51 -19.99 4.90
C LYS A 72 25.51 -19.94 6.43
N GLN A 73 26.29 -20.81 7.09
CA GLN A 73 26.46 -20.80 8.54
C GLN A 73 27.08 -19.50 9.07
N ARG A 74 28.10 -18.95 8.39
CA ARG A 74 28.68 -17.65 8.77
C ARG A 74 27.65 -16.52 8.65
N LYS A 75 26.93 -16.43 7.52
CA LYS A 75 25.87 -15.45 7.31
C LYS A 75 24.78 -15.59 8.37
N GLU A 76 24.38 -16.82 8.69
CA GLU A 76 23.37 -17.10 9.70
C GLU A 76 23.85 -16.76 11.11
N ALA A 77 25.11 -17.10 11.46
CA ALA A 77 25.69 -16.74 12.76
C ALA A 77 25.82 -15.23 12.91
N SER A 78 26.24 -14.51 11.87
CA SER A 78 26.27 -13.05 11.86
C SER A 78 24.86 -12.45 11.98
N ARG A 79 23.86 -13.03 11.29
CA ARG A 79 22.45 -12.64 11.40
C ARG A 79 21.94 -12.84 12.82
N LEU A 80 22.20 -14.00 13.43
CA LEU A 80 21.81 -14.32 14.80
C LEU A 80 22.49 -13.41 15.81
N GLN A 81 23.78 -13.09 15.64
CA GLN A 81 24.48 -12.11 16.48
C GLN A 81 23.86 -10.71 16.35
N ALA A 82 23.51 -10.27 15.14
CA ALA A 82 22.83 -9.00 14.92
C ALA A 82 21.44 -8.97 15.59
N VAL A 83 20.64 -10.03 15.43
CA VAL A 83 19.34 -10.17 16.09
C VAL A 83 19.50 -10.19 17.61
N ASN A 84 20.49 -10.91 18.15
CA ASN A 84 20.74 -10.97 19.59
C ASN A 84 21.13 -9.61 20.17
N ARG A 85 21.95 -8.83 19.45
CA ARG A 85 22.25 -7.42 19.83
C ARG A 85 20.97 -6.57 19.85
N LYS A 86 20.14 -6.66 18.80
CA LYS A 86 18.85 -5.95 18.75
C LYS A 86 17.93 -6.36 19.90
N LEU A 87 17.83 -7.66 20.18
CA LEU A 87 16.97 -8.20 21.24
C LEU A 87 17.48 -7.77 22.63
N THR A 88 18.80 -7.73 22.83
CA THR A 88 19.42 -7.24 24.06
C THR A 88 19.13 -5.76 24.27
N ALA A 89 19.28 -4.94 23.22
CA ALA A 89 18.94 -3.52 23.27
C ALA A 89 17.43 -3.31 23.54
N MET A 90 16.56 -4.08 22.89
CA MET A 90 15.11 -4.01 23.10
C MET A 90 14.71 -4.48 24.51
N ASN A 91 15.35 -5.52 25.04
CA ASN A 91 15.15 -5.96 26.43
C ASN A 91 15.60 -4.89 27.43
N LYS A 92 16.72 -4.20 27.16
CA LYS A 92 17.15 -3.06 27.99
C LYS A 92 16.09 -1.96 27.99
N LEU A 93 15.51 -1.63 26.84
CA LEU A 93 14.41 -0.65 26.75
C LEU A 93 13.16 -1.08 27.50
N LEU A 94 12.76 -2.35 27.36
CA LEU A 94 11.61 -2.89 28.09
C LEU A 94 11.85 -2.87 29.60
N MET A 95 13.06 -3.18 30.06
CA MET A 95 13.41 -3.10 31.49
C MET A 95 13.42 -1.66 32.01
N GLU A 96 13.96 -0.71 31.23
CA GLU A 96 13.94 0.72 31.57
C GLU A 96 12.50 1.25 31.70
N GLU A 97 11.61 0.87 30.78
CA GLU A 97 10.20 1.27 30.83
C GLU A 97 9.46 0.58 32.00
N ASN A 98 9.75 -0.69 32.26
CA ASN A 98 9.16 -1.42 33.39
C ASN A 98 9.56 -0.81 34.74
N ASP A 99 10.85 -0.49 34.93
CA ASP A 99 11.33 0.19 36.14
C ASP A 99 10.66 1.56 36.34
N ARG A 100 10.46 2.32 35.25
CA ARG A 100 9.73 3.60 35.29
C ARG A 100 8.26 3.43 35.64
N LEU A 101 7.56 2.49 35.00
CA LEU A 101 6.16 2.18 35.31
C LEU A 101 6.03 1.73 36.76
N GLN A 102 6.96 0.92 37.26
CA GLN A 102 6.97 0.46 38.65
C GLN A 102 7.17 1.63 39.63
N LYS A 103 7.99 2.63 39.28
CA LYS A 103 8.12 3.88 40.04
C LYS A 103 6.84 4.72 40.02
N GLN A 104 6.18 4.88 38.87
CA GLN A 104 4.90 5.58 38.77
C GLN A 104 3.80 4.89 39.59
N VAL A 105 3.70 3.56 39.50
CA VAL A 105 2.78 2.76 40.31
C VAL A 105 3.07 2.95 41.80
N SER A 106 4.35 2.93 42.20
CA SER A 106 4.74 3.16 43.59
C SER A 106 4.35 4.55 44.08
N HIS A 107 4.53 5.58 43.24
CA HIS A 107 4.10 6.95 43.54
C HIS A 107 2.57 7.06 43.69
N LEU A 108 1.81 6.50 42.74
CA LEU A 108 0.34 6.51 42.78
C LEU A 108 -0.22 5.70 43.96
N VAL A 109 0.44 4.60 44.34
CA VAL A 109 0.08 3.83 45.54
C VAL A 109 0.37 4.62 46.81
N TYR A 110 1.51 5.34 46.86
CA TYR A 110 1.84 6.23 47.96
C TYR A 110 0.82 7.38 48.08
N GLU A 111 0.48 8.07 46.99
CA GLU A 111 -0.55 9.12 46.99
C GLU A 111 -1.92 8.57 47.40
N ASN A 112 -2.35 7.42 46.86
CA ASN A 112 -3.60 6.79 47.28
C ASN A 112 -3.62 6.44 48.76
N SER A 113 -2.49 5.95 49.30
CA SER A 113 -2.37 5.65 50.73
C SER A 113 -2.44 6.94 51.57
N TYR A 114 -1.87 8.03 51.08
CA TYR A 114 -1.91 9.35 51.71
C TYR A 114 -3.34 9.93 51.74
N PHE A 115 -4.08 9.83 50.63
CA PHE A 115 -5.49 10.24 50.54
C PHE A 115 -6.40 9.36 51.41
N ARG A 116 -6.13 8.06 51.49
CA ARG A 116 -6.85 7.11 52.37
C ARG A 116 -6.58 7.34 53.87
N GLN A 117 -5.46 7.95 54.23
CA GLN A 117 -5.10 8.26 55.62
C GLN A 117 -5.62 9.62 56.12
N HIS A 118 -6.09 10.51 55.23
CA HIS A 118 -6.68 11.82 55.59
C HIS A 118 -8.21 11.97 55.41
N PRO A 119 -9.09 11.01 55.78
CA PRO A 119 -10.51 11.28 55.90
C PRO A 119 -10.87 11.60 57.36
N GLN A 120 -10.72 12.87 57.78
CA GLN A 120 -11.41 13.54 58.91
C GLN A 120 -10.57 14.73 59.41
N ASN A 121 -10.72 15.90 58.81
CA ASN A 121 -10.50 17.18 59.50
C ASN A 121 -11.19 18.35 58.77
N GLN A 122 -12.45 18.14 58.40
CA GLN A 122 -13.33 19.23 57.97
C GLN A 122 -14.75 19.01 58.50
N GLY A 123 -14.86 18.90 59.82
CA GLY A 123 -16.11 19.14 60.53
C GLY A 123 -16.17 20.60 60.93
N ASN A 124 -17.04 21.39 60.26
CA ASN A 124 -17.77 22.56 60.74
C ASN A 124 -17.99 23.58 59.61
N LEU A 125 -19.08 23.46 58.85
CA LEU A 125 -20.21 24.41 58.92
C LEU A 125 -21.32 24.05 57.91
N ALA A 126 -22.54 24.02 58.45
CA ALA A 126 -23.83 24.31 57.82
C ALA A 126 -24.31 23.47 56.62
N THR A 127 -25.24 22.58 56.97
CA THR A 127 -26.42 22.17 56.21
C THR A 127 -27.07 23.30 55.38
N THR A 128 -27.28 23.07 54.09
CA THR A 128 -28.60 23.21 53.42
C THR A 128 -28.58 22.48 52.07
N ASP A 129 -29.60 21.65 51.88
CA ASP A 129 -30.24 21.21 50.63
C ASP A 129 -29.71 21.78 49.31
N THR A 130 -29.40 20.91 48.35
CA THR A 130 -30.32 20.65 47.21
C THR A 130 -29.72 19.68 46.18
N SER A 131 -30.55 18.70 45.83
CA SER A 131 -30.71 17.98 44.57
C SER A 131 -29.49 17.60 43.71
N CYS A 132 -29.36 16.28 43.52
CA CYS A 132 -28.89 15.68 42.29
C CYS A 132 -29.71 16.20 41.10
N GLU A 133 -29.13 17.06 40.27
CA GLU A 133 -29.64 17.34 38.95
C GLU A 133 -28.53 17.07 37.93
N SER A 134 -28.78 16.03 37.14
CA SER A 134 -28.08 15.74 35.91
C SER A 134 -28.18 16.93 34.97
N VAL A 135 -27.06 17.55 34.64
CA VAL A 135 -26.98 18.48 33.51
C VAL A 135 -25.96 17.93 32.53
N VAL A 136 -26.50 17.37 31.45
CA VAL A 136 -25.87 17.33 30.13
C VAL A 136 -25.58 18.78 29.74
N THR A 137 -24.32 19.22 29.85
CA THR A 137 -23.87 20.47 29.23
C THR A 137 -23.20 20.16 27.90
N SER A 138 -24.03 20.23 26.87
CA SER A 138 -23.64 20.76 25.57
C SER A 138 -22.80 22.03 25.71
N GLY A 139 -21.66 22.08 25.01
CA GLY A 139 -21.04 23.31 24.50
C GLY A 139 -20.64 24.38 25.51
N GLN A 140 -19.52 24.18 26.20
CA GLN A 140 -18.65 25.29 26.60
C GLN A 140 -17.21 24.95 26.25
N HIS A 141 -16.65 25.73 25.33
CA HIS A 141 -15.23 25.83 25.10
C HIS A 141 -14.51 25.97 26.44
N GLN A 142 -13.72 24.96 26.82
CA GLN A 142 -12.67 25.15 27.80
C GLN A 142 -11.71 26.17 27.20
N LEU A 143 -11.81 27.41 27.70
CA LEU A 143 -10.82 28.45 27.49
C LEU A 143 -9.45 27.87 27.86
N THR A 144 -8.60 27.74 26.86
CA THR A 144 -7.16 27.65 27.02
C THR A 144 -6.71 28.73 28.00
N PRO A 145 -5.72 28.46 28.88
CA PRO A 145 -5.14 29.53 29.68
C PRO A 145 -4.66 30.60 28.70
N GLN A 146 -5.23 31.81 28.76
CA GLN A 146 -4.75 32.96 28.01
C GLN A 146 -3.31 33.23 28.46
N HIS A 147 -2.33 32.64 27.77
CA HIS A 147 -0.96 33.05 27.87
C HIS A 147 -0.87 34.50 27.41
N GLN A 148 -0.27 35.35 28.24
CA GLN A 148 0.12 36.70 27.83
C GLN A 148 0.89 36.61 26.50
N PRO A 149 0.69 37.58 25.59
CA PRO A 149 1.43 37.61 24.35
C PRO A 149 2.93 37.60 24.64
N ARG A 150 3.62 36.59 24.10
CA ARG A 150 5.03 36.34 24.42
C ARG A 150 5.93 37.20 23.53
N ASP A 151 7.00 37.72 24.12
CA ASP A 151 8.00 38.52 23.41
C ASP A 151 8.75 37.66 22.38
N ALA A 152 8.87 38.15 21.15
CA ALA A 152 9.63 37.48 20.09
C ALA A 152 11.13 37.77 20.11
N SER A 153 11.64 38.29 21.22
CA SER A 153 13.08 38.49 21.40
C SER A 153 13.80 37.13 21.37
N PRO A 154 15.12 37.08 21.09
CA PRO A 154 15.90 35.84 21.17
C PRO A 154 15.75 35.13 22.52
N ALA A 155 15.58 35.87 23.62
CA ALA A 155 15.32 35.32 24.95
C ALA A 155 13.91 34.71 25.06
N GLY A 156 12.89 35.33 24.47
CA GLY A 156 11.54 34.78 24.45
C GLY A 156 11.41 33.53 23.58
N LEU A 157 12.08 33.49 22.42
CA LEU A 157 12.16 32.29 21.60
C LEU A 157 12.90 31.14 22.33
N LEU A 158 13.95 31.45 23.07
CA LEU A 158 14.64 30.46 23.91
C LEU A 158 13.73 29.93 25.04
N SER A 159 12.96 30.79 25.69
CA SER A 159 11.97 30.35 26.69
C SER A 159 10.90 29.42 26.09
N ILE A 160 10.42 29.71 24.88
CA ILE A 160 9.50 28.80 24.16
C ILE A 160 10.18 27.47 23.86
N ALA A 161 11.46 27.49 23.47
CA ALA A 161 12.24 26.29 23.19
C ALA A 161 12.42 25.41 24.42
N ASP A 162 12.75 25.98 25.58
CA ASP A 162 12.97 25.25 26.83
C ASP A 162 11.66 24.61 27.35
N GLU A 163 10.53 25.33 27.24
CA GLU A 163 9.22 24.77 27.54
C GLU A 163 8.86 23.63 26.58
N THR A 164 9.10 23.83 25.28
CA THR A 164 8.85 22.83 24.25
C THR A 164 9.69 21.57 24.48
N LEU A 165 10.97 21.74 24.84
CA LEU A 165 11.86 20.63 25.18
C LEU A 165 11.31 19.83 26.36
N THR A 166 10.89 20.50 27.42
CA THR A 166 10.35 19.86 28.63
C THR A 166 9.08 19.06 28.33
N GLU A 167 8.13 19.65 27.60
CA GLU A 167 6.87 19.00 27.21
C GLU A 167 7.09 17.88 26.19
N PHE A 168 8.03 18.05 25.26
CA PHE A 168 8.41 17.00 24.31
C PHE A 168 9.00 15.79 25.03
N ILE A 169 9.93 15.98 25.96
CA ILE A 169 10.56 14.88 26.69
C ILE A 169 9.54 14.11 27.53
N SER A 170 8.58 14.78 28.15
CA SER A 170 7.51 14.10 28.89
C SER A 170 6.59 13.27 27.97
N LYS A 171 6.28 13.76 26.76
CA LYS A 171 5.56 12.96 25.74
C LYS A 171 6.39 11.79 25.24
N ALA A 172 7.67 12.01 24.91
CA ALA A 172 8.58 11.01 24.36
C ALA A 172 8.89 9.88 25.36
N THR A 173 8.89 10.20 26.66
CA THR A 173 9.06 9.22 27.76
C THR A 173 7.76 8.57 28.20
N GLY A 174 6.61 8.97 27.63
CA GLY A 174 5.32 8.34 27.89
C GLY A 174 4.59 8.83 29.14
N THR A 175 5.03 9.93 29.75
CA THR A 175 4.48 10.40 31.04
C THR A 175 3.36 11.43 30.91
N ALA A 176 3.24 12.09 29.75
CA ALA A 176 2.32 13.21 29.56
C ALA A 176 1.02 12.90 28.81
N VAL A 177 0.96 11.81 28.05
CA VAL A 177 -0.18 11.45 27.19
C VAL A 177 -0.54 10.00 27.44
N GLU A 178 -1.84 9.71 27.47
CA GLU A 178 -2.33 8.34 27.52
C GLU A 178 -2.12 7.68 26.16
N TRP A 179 -1.08 6.84 26.10
CA TRP A 179 -0.67 6.15 24.88
C TRP A 179 -1.35 4.78 24.78
N VAL A 180 -2.09 4.56 23.70
CA VAL A 180 -2.67 3.26 23.35
C VAL A 180 -1.84 2.65 22.23
N GLN A 181 -1.41 1.40 22.39
CA GLN A 181 -0.65 0.71 21.35
C GLN A 181 -1.46 0.63 20.05
N MET A 182 -0.79 0.88 18.92
CA MET A 182 -1.43 0.82 17.61
C MET A 182 -2.04 -0.57 17.32
N PRO A 183 -3.32 -0.64 16.92
CA PRO A 183 -3.96 -1.90 16.55
C PRO A 183 -3.22 -2.64 15.44
N GLY A 184 -3.21 -3.99 15.51
CA GLY A 184 -2.58 -4.83 14.47
C GLY A 184 -1.07 -4.98 14.59
N MET A 185 -0.39 -4.25 15.49
CA MET A 185 1.05 -4.40 15.68
C MET A 185 1.41 -5.65 16.48
N LYS A 186 2.24 -6.53 15.91
CA LYS A 186 2.85 -7.66 16.61
C LYS A 186 4.27 -7.29 17.06
N PRO A 187 4.58 -7.29 18.37
CA PRO A 187 5.94 -7.03 18.84
C PRO A 187 6.89 -8.17 18.40
N GLY A 188 8.10 -7.81 17.98
CA GLY A 188 9.09 -8.80 17.55
C GLY A 188 10.40 -8.17 17.05
N PRO A 189 11.47 -8.96 16.89
CA PRO A 189 12.78 -8.48 16.44
C PRO A 189 12.77 -7.87 15.03
N ASP A 190 11.78 -8.24 14.21
CA ASP A 190 11.55 -7.72 12.86
C ASP A 190 10.52 -6.58 12.83
N SER A 191 9.90 -6.22 13.97
CA SER A 191 8.92 -5.12 14.03
C SER A 191 9.55 -3.77 13.76
N ILE A 192 8.79 -2.82 13.18
CA ILE A 192 9.20 -1.44 12.91
C ILE A 192 9.56 -0.65 14.19
N GLY A 193 9.05 -1.10 15.32
CA GLY A 193 9.18 -0.45 16.62
C GLY A 193 7.89 -0.61 17.40
N ILE A 194 7.83 0.04 18.56
CA ILE A 194 6.60 0.18 19.34
C ILE A 194 5.96 1.48 18.91
N VAL A 195 4.75 1.42 18.35
CA VAL A 195 3.99 2.60 17.96
C VAL A 195 2.73 2.67 18.82
N ALA A 196 2.46 3.86 19.33
CA ALA A 196 1.28 4.16 20.12
C ALA A 196 0.63 5.46 19.61
N ILE A 197 -0.67 5.56 19.80
CA ILE A 197 -1.48 6.72 19.45
C ILE A 197 -2.15 7.27 20.70
N SER A 198 -2.43 8.56 20.69
CA SER A 198 -3.20 9.19 21.76
C SER A 198 -4.68 8.83 21.65
N HIS A 199 -5.33 8.78 22.81
CA HIS A 199 -6.79 8.76 22.91
C HIS A 199 -7.26 10.01 23.68
N GLY A 200 -8.16 10.80 23.08
CA GLY A 200 -8.80 11.94 23.76
C GLY A 200 -7.90 13.14 24.09
N CYS A 201 -6.73 13.30 23.44
CA CYS A 201 -5.93 14.52 23.57
C CYS A 201 -6.46 15.64 22.64
N THR A 202 -6.04 16.88 22.89
CA THR A 202 -6.26 17.99 21.95
C THR A 202 -5.50 17.71 20.65
N GLY A 203 -6.16 17.81 19.50
CA GLY A 203 -5.56 17.43 18.22
C GLY A 203 -5.33 15.92 18.10
N ILE A 204 -4.34 15.52 17.32
CA ILE A 204 -3.95 14.12 17.08
C ILE A 204 -2.50 13.92 17.46
N ALA A 205 -2.17 12.75 18.03
CA ALA A 205 -0.80 12.45 18.41
C ALA A 205 -0.43 10.98 18.21
N ALA A 206 0.82 10.77 17.81
CA ALA A 206 1.45 9.48 17.65
C ALA A 206 2.85 9.49 18.27
N ARG A 207 3.23 8.37 18.87
CA ARG A 207 4.56 8.14 19.44
C ARG A 207 5.10 6.85 18.88
N ALA A 208 6.37 6.85 18.48
CA ALA A 208 7.05 5.62 18.12
C ALA A 208 8.43 5.52 18.79
N CYS A 209 8.80 4.30 19.17
CA CYS A 209 10.13 3.96 19.66
C CYS A 209 10.72 2.84 18.79
N GLY A 210 11.92 3.05 18.25
CA GLY A 210 12.57 2.10 17.37
C GLY A 210 14.10 2.16 17.42
N LEU A 211 14.74 1.07 17.00
CA LEU A 211 16.20 1.00 16.84
C LEU A 211 16.58 1.20 15.38
N VAL A 212 17.58 2.05 15.14
CA VAL A 212 18.12 2.34 13.79
C VAL A 212 19.63 2.14 13.80
N GLY A 213 20.17 1.45 12.79
CA GLY A 213 21.62 1.25 12.65
C GLY A 213 22.35 2.44 12.04
N LEU A 214 22.07 3.67 12.52
CA LEU A 214 22.69 4.93 12.12
C LEU A 214 23.12 5.71 13.37
N ASP A 215 24.19 6.49 13.29
CA ASP A 215 24.64 7.35 14.39
C ASP A 215 23.65 8.51 14.64
N PRO A 216 23.63 9.10 15.87
CA PRO A 216 22.64 10.13 16.21
C PRO A 216 22.66 11.34 15.29
N THR A 217 23.85 11.79 14.88
CA THR A 217 24.02 12.94 13.99
C THR A 217 23.44 12.69 12.60
N ARG A 218 23.68 11.50 12.03
CA ARG A 218 23.12 11.13 10.74
C ARG A 218 21.61 10.98 10.77
N VAL A 219 21.06 10.42 11.85
CA VAL A 219 19.60 10.34 12.06
C VAL A 219 19.00 11.74 12.09
N ALA A 220 19.64 12.66 12.81
CA ALA A 220 19.20 14.05 12.93
C ALA A 220 19.15 14.78 11.58
N GLU A 221 20.22 14.66 10.79
CA GLU A 221 20.30 15.25 9.43
C GLU A 221 19.14 14.78 8.55
N ILE A 222 18.91 13.45 8.53
CA ILE A 222 17.84 12.85 7.73
C ILE A 222 16.46 13.32 8.19
N LEU A 223 16.21 13.33 9.50
CA LEU A 223 14.90 13.70 10.05
C LEU A 223 14.59 15.19 9.87
N LYS A 224 15.62 16.07 9.93
CA LYS A 224 15.47 17.52 9.69
C LYS A 224 15.11 17.82 8.24
N ASP A 225 15.59 17.04 7.28
CA ASP A 225 15.26 17.12 5.85
C ASP A 225 13.92 16.39 5.55
N LYS A 226 12.84 16.93 6.10
CA LYS A 226 11.48 16.34 5.99
C LYS A 226 11.04 16.06 4.55
N PRO A 227 11.29 16.94 3.55
CA PRO A 227 10.93 16.68 2.16
C PRO A 227 11.60 15.46 1.53
N CYS A 228 12.75 14.98 2.04
CA CYS A 228 13.44 13.83 1.44
C CYS A 228 12.76 12.48 1.74
N TRP A 229 11.94 12.41 2.79
CA TRP A 229 11.34 11.17 3.27
C TRP A 229 9.82 11.23 3.44
N SER A 230 9.26 12.41 3.74
CA SER A 230 7.83 12.59 3.92
C SER A 230 7.16 12.96 2.59
N ARG A 231 6.34 12.04 2.06
CA ARG A 231 5.59 12.25 0.81
C ARG A 231 4.60 13.41 0.87
N ASP A 232 4.12 13.70 2.08
CA ASP A 232 3.14 14.74 2.33
C ASP A 232 3.80 16.13 2.45
N CYS A 233 5.11 16.18 2.68
CA CYS A 233 5.85 17.44 2.80
C CYS A 233 6.18 18.01 1.43
N ARG A 234 5.63 19.19 1.14
CA ARG A 234 5.88 19.93 -0.11
C ARG A 234 7.21 20.67 -0.05
N SER A 235 7.39 21.46 1.00
CA SER A 235 8.56 22.30 1.22
C SER A 235 8.79 22.53 2.71
N LEU A 236 10.05 22.83 3.04
CA LEU A 236 10.49 23.19 4.38
C LEU A 236 11.58 24.25 4.22
N ASP A 237 11.24 25.49 4.56
CA ASP A 237 12.10 26.64 4.39
C ASP A 237 12.56 27.15 5.77
N ILE A 238 13.88 27.19 5.97
CA ILE A 238 14.48 27.76 7.18
C ILE A 238 14.57 29.27 6.99
N VAL A 239 13.73 30.00 7.71
CA VAL A 239 13.61 31.47 7.61
C VAL A 239 14.69 32.16 8.44
N ASN A 240 15.04 31.61 9.60
CA ASN A 240 16.07 32.17 10.46
C ASN A 240 16.74 31.08 11.31
N VAL A 241 18.01 31.29 11.68
CA VAL A 241 18.79 30.41 12.55
C VAL A 241 19.46 31.22 13.64
N LEU A 242 19.29 30.81 14.90
CA LEU A 242 19.86 31.45 16.08
C LEU A 242 20.63 30.41 16.89
N SER A 243 21.88 30.72 17.25
CA SER A 243 22.66 29.89 18.17
C SER A 243 22.35 30.28 19.62
N THR A 244 22.17 29.27 20.47
CA THR A 244 21.92 29.47 21.91
C THR A 244 23.23 29.43 22.71
N ALA A 245 23.24 30.03 23.90
CA ALA A 245 24.40 30.03 24.79
C ALA A 245 24.82 28.63 25.24
N ASN A 246 23.87 27.68 25.26
CA ASN A 246 24.09 26.30 25.71
C ASN A 246 24.55 25.38 24.57
N GLY A 247 24.93 25.93 23.41
CA GLY A 247 25.39 25.16 22.26
C GLY A 247 24.28 24.53 21.40
N GLY A 248 23.01 24.77 21.74
CA GLY A 248 21.86 24.39 20.90
C GLY A 248 21.59 25.37 19.76
N THR A 249 20.77 24.97 18.80
CA THR A 249 20.39 25.75 17.61
C THR A 249 18.88 25.90 17.53
N LEU A 250 18.41 27.14 17.36
CA LEU A 250 17.01 27.48 17.11
C LEU A 250 16.83 27.81 15.63
N GLU A 251 15.84 27.21 15.01
CA GLU A 251 15.47 27.43 13.61
C GLU A 251 14.01 27.88 13.55
N LEU A 252 13.75 29.00 12.88
CA LEU A 252 12.40 29.39 12.49
C LEU A 252 12.09 28.80 11.12
N ILE A 253 11.02 28.02 11.03
CA ILE A 253 10.74 27.19 9.87
C ILE A 253 9.34 27.48 9.36
N TYR A 254 9.23 27.64 8.06
CA TYR A 254 7.97 27.60 7.33
C TYR A 254 7.87 26.26 6.60
N MET A 255 6.83 25.49 6.87
CA MET A 255 6.64 24.16 6.27
C MET A 255 5.29 24.08 5.61
N GLN A 256 5.23 23.45 4.44
CA GLN A 256 3.99 23.21 3.69
C GLN A 256 3.77 21.71 3.50
N LEU A 257 2.53 21.27 3.69
CA LEU A 257 2.08 19.91 3.42
C LEU A 257 1.04 19.90 2.29
N TYR A 258 1.15 18.93 1.39
CA TYR A 258 0.16 18.68 0.35
C TYR A 258 -1.19 18.28 0.95
N ALA A 259 -2.28 18.67 0.29
CA ALA A 259 -3.58 18.08 0.57
C ALA A 259 -3.61 16.64 0.04
N PRO A 260 -4.17 15.69 0.81
CA PRO A 260 -4.26 14.29 0.39
C PRO A 260 -5.29 14.06 -0.72
N THR A 261 -6.25 14.98 -0.89
CA THR A 261 -7.37 14.91 -1.84
C THR A 261 -7.69 16.30 -2.40
N THR A 262 -8.36 16.37 -3.56
CA THR A 262 -8.82 17.64 -4.15
C THR A 262 -9.99 18.29 -3.40
N LEU A 263 -10.57 17.59 -2.42
CA LEU A 263 -11.74 18.05 -1.64
C LEU A 263 -11.37 18.80 -0.35
N ALA A 264 -10.08 19.02 -0.10
CA ALA A 264 -9.58 19.71 1.08
C ALA A 264 -8.40 20.61 0.71
N PRO A 265 -8.22 21.76 1.38
CA PRO A 265 -7.06 22.62 1.17
C PRO A 265 -5.77 22.02 1.75
N ALA A 266 -4.61 22.53 1.32
CA ALA A 266 -3.31 22.14 1.85
C ALA A 266 -3.04 22.77 3.24
N ARG A 267 -2.01 22.31 3.96
CA ARG A 267 -1.65 22.86 5.30
C ARG A 267 -0.31 23.56 5.26
N ASP A 268 -0.21 24.67 5.96
CA ASP A 268 1.07 25.31 6.24
C ASP A 268 1.30 25.44 7.75
N PHE A 269 2.57 25.56 8.13
CA PHE A 269 3.02 25.62 9.52
C PHE A 269 4.06 26.71 9.65
N TRP A 270 3.93 27.49 10.72
CA TRP A 270 4.95 28.43 11.16
C TRP A 270 5.46 27.98 12.52
N MET A 271 6.70 27.51 12.58
CA MET A 271 7.18 26.75 13.72
C MET A 271 8.60 27.12 14.13
N LEU A 272 8.90 26.88 15.41
CA LEU A 272 10.22 26.89 16.00
C LEU A 272 10.71 25.44 16.12
N ARG A 273 11.93 25.18 15.66
CA ARG A 273 12.65 23.93 15.89
C ARG A 273 13.88 24.23 16.75
N TYR A 274 14.00 23.54 17.88
CA TYR A 274 15.17 23.61 18.75
C TYR A 274 15.93 22.29 18.71
N THR A 275 17.22 22.36 18.39
CA THR A 275 18.15 21.23 18.40
C THR A 275 19.15 21.42 19.53
N SER A 276 19.30 20.43 20.41
CA SER A 276 20.24 20.47 21.52
C SER A 276 20.85 19.11 21.80
N VAL A 277 22.09 19.09 22.31
CA VAL A 277 22.79 17.89 22.77
C VAL A 277 22.68 17.85 24.30
N MET A 278 22.18 16.73 24.84
CA MET A 278 22.05 16.50 26.27
C MET A 278 23.38 16.02 26.89
N GLU A 279 23.49 16.09 28.21
CA GLU A 279 24.69 15.69 28.96
C GLU A 279 25.05 14.20 28.77
N ASP A 280 24.07 13.35 28.50
CA ASP A 280 24.24 11.91 28.25
C ASP A 280 24.67 11.59 26.80
N GLY A 281 24.90 12.63 25.98
CA GLY A 281 25.24 12.51 24.56
C GLY A 281 24.04 12.26 23.65
N SER A 282 22.81 12.26 24.17
CA SER A 282 21.60 12.18 23.38
C SER A 282 21.36 13.49 22.62
N LEU A 283 20.87 13.38 21.39
CA LEU A 283 20.44 14.54 20.61
C LEU A 283 18.93 14.69 20.70
N VAL A 284 18.46 15.89 20.99
CA VAL A 284 17.04 16.24 21.01
C VAL A 284 16.76 17.28 19.95
N ILE A 285 15.72 17.04 19.16
CA ILE A 285 15.13 18.01 18.24
C ILE A 285 13.68 18.15 18.67
N CYS A 286 13.25 19.32 19.13
CA CYS A 286 11.86 19.56 19.50
C CYS A 286 11.27 20.71 18.69
N GLU A 287 9.99 20.59 18.37
CA GLU A 287 9.28 21.40 17.40
C GLU A 287 7.95 21.89 18.00
N ARG A 288 7.60 23.16 17.75
CA ARG A 288 6.32 23.75 18.15
C ARG A 288 5.92 24.89 17.22
N SER A 289 4.63 25.01 16.92
CA SER A 289 4.09 26.19 16.21
C SER A 289 4.21 27.47 17.03
N LEU A 290 4.49 28.57 16.33
CA LEU A 290 4.57 29.90 16.92
C LEU A 290 3.24 30.62 16.74
N ASN A 291 2.44 30.65 17.81
CA ASN A 291 1.15 31.33 17.81
C ASN A 291 1.29 32.65 18.57
N ASN A 292 0.92 33.76 17.92
CA ASN A 292 0.65 35.05 18.57
C ASN A 292 1.81 35.65 19.41
N THR A 293 3.03 35.68 18.88
CA THR A 293 4.16 36.40 19.50
C THR A 293 4.02 37.91 19.27
N GLN A 294 4.01 38.73 20.33
CA GLN A 294 4.03 40.18 20.20
C GLN A 294 5.35 40.63 19.56
N ASN A 295 5.25 41.44 18.49
CA ASN A 295 6.39 41.98 17.72
C ASN A 295 7.34 40.94 17.12
N GLY A 296 6.87 39.70 16.90
CA GLY A 296 7.65 38.63 16.28
C GLY A 296 7.53 38.49 14.78
N PRO A 297 8.41 37.69 14.16
CA PRO A 297 8.26 37.30 12.77
C PRO A 297 6.91 36.61 12.61
N SER A 298 5.98 37.31 11.97
CA SER A 298 4.67 36.79 11.62
C SER A 298 4.72 36.28 10.20
N MET A 299 4.25 35.06 9.99
CA MET A 299 4.11 34.49 8.66
C MET A 299 2.67 34.74 8.19
N PRO A 300 2.44 35.58 7.17
CA PRO A 300 1.09 35.84 6.68
C PRO A 300 0.44 34.54 6.20
N PRO A 301 -0.90 34.44 6.27
CA PRO A 301 -1.60 33.29 5.73
C PRO A 301 -1.39 33.22 4.21
N SER A 302 -1.02 32.05 3.72
CA SER A 302 -0.83 31.80 2.29
C SER A 302 -2.19 31.51 1.62
N PRO A 303 -2.52 32.12 0.47
CA PRO A 303 -3.70 31.74 -0.29
C PRO A 303 -3.58 30.25 -0.66
N HIS A 304 -4.63 29.46 -0.46
CA HIS A 304 -4.71 27.99 -0.66
C HIS A 304 -4.24 27.09 0.49
N PHE A 305 -3.70 27.66 1.59
CA PHE A 305 -3.29 26.89 2.76
C PHE A 305 -4.13 27.24 3.98
N VAL A 306 -4.41 26.22 4.80
CA VAL A 306 -4.94 26.39 6.16
C VAL A 306 -3.77 26.28 7.12
N ARG A 307 -3.59 27.30 7.97
CA ARG A 307 -2.56 27.28 9.02
C ARG A 307 -2.92 26.26 10.06
N ALA A 308 -2.12 25.21 10.15
CA ALA A 308 -2.23 24.15 11.14
C ALA A 308 -1.19 24.34 12.24
N GLU A 309 -1.36 23.62 13.34
CA GLU A 309 -0.48 23.74 14.50
C GLU A 309 0.28 22.44 14.78
N ILE A 310 1.56 22.58 15.11
CA ILE A 310 2.38 21.54 15.70
C ILE A 310 2.45 21.83 17.19
N LEU A 311 1.83 20.95 17.97
CA LEU A 311 2.01 20.93 19.42
C LEU A 311 3.37 20.28 19.73
N PRO A 312 3.93 20.43 20.95
CA PRO A 312 5.28 19.96 21.24
C PRO A 312 5.53 18.53 20.78
N SER A 313 6.38 18.43 19.75
CA SER A 313 6.69 17.27 18.92
C SER A 313 8.21 17.19 18.72
N GLY A 314 8.70 16.10 18.13
CA GLY A 314 10.11 16.00 17.76
C GLY A 314 10.71 14.61 17.90
N TYR A 315 12.04 14.60 18.06
CA TYR A 315 12.88 13.41 18.03
C TYR A 315 13.86 13.42 19.21
N LEU A 316 13.89 12.33 19.97
CA LEU A 316 14.91 12.04 20.98
C LEU A 316 15.76 10.88 20.47
N ILE A 317 17.02 11.17 20.16
CA ILE A 317 17.95 10.26 19.51
C ILE A 317 19.06 9.91 20.48
N ARG A 318 19.03 8.69 21.01
CA ARG A 318 20.00 8.23 22.01
C ARG A 318 21.03 7.28 21.38
N PRO A 319 22.33 7.46 21.64
CA PRO A 319 23.33 6.50 21.18
C PRO A 319 23.10 5.11 21.81
N CYS A 320 23.29 4.05 21.02
CA CYS A 320 23.17 2.66 21.49
C CYS A 320 24.53 1.98 21.59
N GLU A 321 24.76 1.24 22.69
CA GLU A 321 25.92 0.36 22.83
C GLU A 321 25.91 -0.72 21.72
N GLY A 322 26.97 -0.78 20.91
CA GLY A 322 27.07 -1.70 19.77
C GLY A 322 26.84 -1.08 18.38
N GLY A 323 26.65 0.24 18.31
CA GLY A 323 26.48 1.01 17.07
C GLY A 323 25.01 1.20 16.70
N GLY A 324 24.65 2.42 16.29
CA GLY A 324 23.27 2.82 15.99
C GLY A 324 22.67 3.76 17.04
N SER A 325 21.37 4.00 16.91
CA SER A 325 20.61 4.94 17.74
C SER A 325 19.25 4.36 18.14
N ILE A 326 18.84 4.64 19.38
CA ILE A 326 17.47 4.43 19.86
C ILE A 326 16.72 5.73 19.62
N LEU A 327 15.69 5.66 18.80
CA LEU A 327 14.90 6.81 18.40
C LEU A 327 13.54 6.77 19.09
N HIS A 328 13.16 7.89 19.72
CA HIS A 328 11.79 8.19 20.11
C HIS A 328 11.28 9.33 19.24
N ILE A 329 10.16 9.10 18.56
CA ILE A 329 9.46 10.08 17.72
C ILE A 329 8.15 10.43 18.42
N VAL A 330 7.84 11.72 18.50
CA VAL A 330 6.51 12.22 18.89
C VAL A 330 6.02 13.17 17.82
N ASP A 331 4.90 12.84 17.21
CA ASP A 331 4.17 13.69 16.28
C ASP A 331 2.86 14.12 16.95
N HIS A 332 2.63 15.41 17.13
CA HIS A 332 1.44 15.96 17.75
C HIS A 332 0.97 17.19 16.99
N PHE A 333 -0.17 17.06 16.30
CA PHE A 333 -0.68 18.03 15.35
C PHE A 333 -2.11 18.44 15.68
N ASP A 334 -2.43 19.71 15.47
CA ASP A 334 -3.79 20.15 15.20
C ASP A 334 -3.88 20.53 13.72
N LEU A 335 -4.60 19.71 12.95
CA LEU A 335 -4.71 19.86 11.49
C LEU A 335 -5.93 20.67 11.05
N GLU A 336 -6.56 21.39 11.98
CA GLU A 336 -7.75 22.20 11.76
C GLU A 336 -8.85 21.41 11.04
N PRO A 337 -9.33 20.29 11.61
CA PRO A 337 -10.28 19.40 10.94
C PRO A 337 -11.61 20.10 10.62
N TRP A 338 -11.95 21.16 11.35
CA TRP A 338 -13.15 21.97 11.13
C TRP A 338 -13.12 22.75 9.80
N SER A 339 -11.94 22.94 9.21
CA SER A 339 -11.76 23.61 7.91
C SER A 339 -12.20 22.76 6.71
N VAL A 340 -12.50 21.47 6.91
CA VAL A 340 -12.91 20.54 5.84
C VAL A 340 -14.33 20.01 6.03
N PRO A 341 -14.97 19.51 4.97
CA PRO A 341 -16.26 18.81 5.07
C PRO A 341 -16.22 17.68 6.10
N GLU A 342 -17.34 17.48 6.81
CA GLU A 342 -17.45 16.50 7.91
C GLU A 342 -17.02 15.09 7.50
N VAL A 343 -17.37 14.66 6.29
CA VAL A 343 -17.01 13.35 5.75
C VAL A 343 -15.49 13.14 5.60
N LEU A 344 -14.70 14.21 5.53
CA LEU A 344 -13.25 14.18 5.39
C LEU A 344 -12.50 14.43 6.70
N ARG A 345 -13.19 14.76 7.79
CA ARG A 345 -12.56 15.08 9.08
C ARG A 345 -11.68 13.96 9.60
N SER A 346 -12.04 12.71 9.36
CA SER A 346 -11.22 11.55 9.77
C SER A 346 -9.80 11.58 9.20
N LEU A 347 -9.58 12.22 8.04
CA LEU A 347 -8.24 12.40 7.47
C LEU A 347 -7.33 13.30 8.32
N TYR A 348 -7.92 14.13 9.18
CA TYR A 348 -7.24 15.13 10.01
C TYR A 348 -7.44 14.91 11.52
N GLU A 349 -8.37 14.03 11.91
CA GLU A 349 -8.67 13.66 13.30
C GLU A 349 -8.18 12.25 13.67
N SER A 350 -7.63 11.46 12.72
CA SER A 350 -7.16 10.10 13.00
C SER A 350 -5.67 10.08 13.39
N SER A 351 -5.39 9.83 14.67
CA SER A 351 -4.03 9.55 15.16
C SER A 351 -3.41 8.31 14.49
N THR A 352 -4.23 7.35 14.08
CA THR A 352 -3.80 6.16 13.33
C THR A 352 -3.22 6.56 11.97
N LEU A 353 -3.92 7.42 11.22
CA LEU A 353 -3.43 7.92 9.92
C LEU A 353 -2.15 8.75 10.08
N LEU A 354 -2.07 9.60 11.12
CA LEU A 354 -0.84 10.32 11.45
C LEU A 354 0.33 9.38 11.73
N ALA A 355 0.11 8.37 12.57
CA ALA A 355 1.12 7.38 12.91
C ALA A 355 1.64 6.66 11.67
N GLN A 356 0.76 6.23 10.77
CA GLN A 356 1.13 5.51 9.56
C GLN A 356 1.89 6.40 8.55
N ARG A 357 1.37 7.60 8.26
CA ARG A 357 1.90 8.47 7.19
C ARG A 357 3.14 9.27 7.58
N THR A 358 3.30 9.58 8.87
CA THR A 358 4.40 10.42 9.35
C THR A 358 5.35 9.63 10.24
N THR A 359 4.86 9.13 11.38
CA THR A 359 5.71 8.57 12.44
C THR A 359 6.39 7.26 12.01
N MET A 360 5.61 6.33 11.45
CA MET A 360 6.11 5.07 10.94
C MET A 360 6.91 5.27 9.66
N ALA A 361 6.49 6.16 8.77
CA ALA A 361 7.22 6.48 7.54
C ALA A 361 8.66 6.94 7.84
N ALA A 362 8.86 7.78 8.85
CA ALA A 362 10.20 8.19 9.31
C ALA A 362 11.06 6.99 9.75
N LEU A 363 10.50 6.08 10.55
CA LEU A 363 11.20 4.86 10.97
C LEU A 363 11.52 3.92 9.81
N ARG A 364 10.59 3.70 8.89
CA ARG A 364 10.81 2.88 7.68
C ARG A 364 11.95 3.44 6.85
N TYR A 365 11.92 4.75 6.61
CA TYR A 365 12.94 5.44 5.82
C TYR A 365 14.34 5.32 6.43
N LEU A 366 14.48 5.57 7.73
CA LEU A 366 15.75 5.44 8.44
C LEU A 366 16.29 4.00 8.41
N ARG A 367 15.41 3.01 8.58
CA ARG A 367 15.77 1.58 8.47
C ARG A 367 16.22 1.21 7.07
N GLN A 368 15.53 1.72 6.05
CA GLN A 368 15.89 1.51 4.66
C GLN A 368 17.31 2.06 4.37
N ILE A 369 17.59 3.30 4.77
CA ILE A 369 18.93 3.90 4.61
C ILE A 369 20.01 3.09 5.35
N SER A 370 19.74 2.68 6.59
CA SER A 370 20.67 1.88 7.39
C SER A 370 21.04 0.55 6.70
N GLN A 371 20.08 -0.11 6.05
CA GLN A 371 20.32 -1.35 5.30
C GLN A 371 21.11 -1.12 4.02
N GLU A 372 20.79 -0.05 3.27
CA GLU A 372 21.52 0.32 2.04
C GLU A 372 23.01 0.54 2.32
N ILE A 373 23.34 1.21 3.44
CA ILE A 373 24.74 1.43 3.86
C ILE A 373 25.41 0.12 4.28
N SER A 374 24.65 -0.80 4.89
CA SER A 374 25.18 -2.06 5.42
C SER A 374 25.43 -3.14 4.36
N GLN A 375 24.74 -3.11 3.21
CA GLN A 375 24.82 -4.14 2.15
C GLN A 375 25.12 -3.58 0.75
N PRO A 376 26.31 -2.99 0.50
CA PRO A 376 26.61 -2.33 -0.78
C PRO A 376 26.78 -3.27 -2.00
N ASN A 377 26.90 -4.59 -1.82
CA ASN A 377 27.47 -5.50 -2.84
C ASN A 377 26.51 -6.51 -3.51
N VAL A 378 25.20 -6.26 -3.59
CA VAL A 378 24.27 -7.16 -4.32
C VAL A 378 24.27 -6.83 -5.82
N THR A 379 24.99 -7.64 -6.60
CA THR A 379 25.19 -7.46 -8.05
C THR A 379 24.12 -8.17 -8.88
N GLY A 380 22.90 -7.62 -8.95
CA GLY A 380 21.82 -8.06 -9.85
C GLY A 380 20.88 -6.88 -10.18
N TRP A 381 19.95 -6.98 -11.14
CA TRP A 381 19.07 -5.87 -11.55
C TRP A 381 18.20 -5.25 -10.42
N GLY A 382 18.20 -5.79 -9.20
CA GLY A 382 17.85 -5.06 -7.96
C GLY A 382 18.88 -3.98 -7.57
N ARG A 383 19.44 -3.28 -8.56
CA ARG A 383 20.63 -2.44 -8.47
C ARG A 383 20.19 -0.98 -8.31
N ARG A 384 20.63 -0.34 -7.20
CA ARG A 384 20.34 1.03 -6.74
C ARG A 384 19.00 1.21 -6.02
N PRO A 385 18.83 0.63 -4.81
CA PRO A 385 17.72 0.95 -3.91
C PRO A 385 17.52 2.47 -3.72
N ALA A 386 18.63 3.23 -3.68
CA ALA A 386 18.60 4.68 -3.62
C ALA A 386 17.96 5.35 -4.86
N ALA A 387 18.27 4.88 -6.08
CA ALA A 387 17.69 5.44 -7.30
C ALA A 387 16.19 5.10 -7.40
N LEU A 388 15.81 3.88 -7.03
CA LEU A 388 14.42 3.44 -6.99
C LEU A 388 13.61 4.23 -5.94
N ARG A 389 14.19 4.45 -4.76
CA ARG A 389 13.60 5.31 -3.72
C ARG A 389 13.46 6.75 -4.20
N ALA A 390 14.48 7.31 -4.86
CA ALA A 390 14.40 8.63 -5.46
C ALA A 390 13.29 8.71 -6.53
N LEU A 391 13.18 7.70 -7.38
CA LEU A 391 12.17 7.60 -8.42
C LEU A 391 10.74 7.50 -7.83
N SER A 392 10.54 6.67 -6.81
CA SER A 392 9.28 6.59 -6.04
C SER A 392 8.91 7.95 -5.44
N GLN A 393 9.85 8.63 -4.78
CA GLN A 393 9.61 9.98 -4.22
C GLN A 393 9.24 10.99 -5.31
N ARG A 394 9.90 10.94 -6.48
CA ARG A 394 9.58 11.81 -7.62
C ARG A 394 8.18 11.54 -8.18
N LEU A 395 7.76 10.26 -8.28
CA LEU A 395 6.40 9.89 -8.71
C LEU A 395 5.36 10.40 -7.72
N SER A 396 5.53 10.13 -6.41
CA SER A 396 4.62 10.60 -5.36
C SER A 396 4.54 12.13 -5.31
N LYS A 397 5.68 12.82 -5.40
CA LYS A 397 5.74 14.28 -5.41
C LYS A 397 5.01 14.85 -6.62
N GLY A 398 5.31 14.39 -7.83
CA GLY A 398 4.65 14.89 -9.04
C GLY A 398 3.15 14.58 -9.09
N PHE A 399 2.69 13.47 -8.50
CA PHE A 399 1.27 13.18 -8.32
C PHE A 399 0.62 14.13 -7.30
N ASN A 400 1.28 14.40 -6.16
CA ASN A 400 0.81 15.37 -5.16
C ASN A 400 0.73 16.80 -5.72
N GLU A 401 1.71 17.21 -6.53
CA GLU A 401 1.67 18.47 -7.27
C GLU A 401 0.47 18.54 -8.23
N ALA A 402 0.15 17.46 -8.94
CA ALA A 402 -1.02 17.39 -9.80
C ALA A 402 -2.34 17.52 -9.02
N VAL A 403 -2.46 16.79 -7.91
CA VAL A 403 -3.63 16.81 -7.02
C VAL A 403 -3.86 18.21 -6.43
N ASN A 404 -2.80 18.93 -6.06
CA ASN A 404 -2.93 20.25 -5.42
C ASN A 404 -2.98 21.38 -6.44
N GLY A 405 -2.04 21.43 -7.38
CA GLY A 405 -2.02 22.38 -8.49
C GLY A 405 -1.83 23.83 -8.05
N PHE A 406 -0.76 24.10 -7.28
CA PHE A 406 -0.50 25.42 -6.73
C PHE A 406 -0.06 26.45 -7.78
N SER A 407 -0.49 27.70 -7.60
CA SER A 407 -0.24 28.79 -8.56
C SER A 407 1.20 29.27 -8.61
N ASP A 408 1.93 29.18 -7.49
CA ASP A 408 3.38 29.46 -7.40
C ASP A 408 4.24 28.45 -8.21
N GLU A 409 3.71 27.26 -8.49
CA GLU A 409 4.30 26.28 -9.42
C GLU A 409 3.88 26.49 -10.88
N GLY A 410 3.13 27.56 -11.16
CA GLY A 410 2.69 27.92 -12.52
C GLY A 410 1.42 27.21 -12.99
N TRP A 411 0.66 26.58 -12.09
CA TRP A 411 -0.66 26.05 -12.42
C TRP A 411 -1.71 27.16 -12.44
N SER A 412 -2.55 27.17 -13.47
CA SER A 412 -3.72 28.04 -13.59
C SER A 412 -4.97 27.22 -13.88
N MET A 413 -6.11 27.65 -13.33
CA MET A 413 -7.39 26.98 -13.57
C MET A 413 -7.93 27.40 -14.95
N LEU A 414 -8.42 26.42 -15.71
CA LEU A 414 -9.15 26.70 -16.95
C LEU A 414 -10.60 27.08 -16.58
N GLU A 415 -11.11 28.17 -17.15
CA GLU A 415 -12.50 28.59 -16.93
C GLU A 415 -13.47 27.45 -17.30
N SER A 416 -14.43 27.20 -16.42
CA SER A 416 -15.48 26.20 -16.56
C SER A 416 -16.81 26.88 -16.25
N ASP A 417 -17.87 26.48 -16.95
CA ASP A 417 -19.23 27.03 -16.84
C ASP A 417 -19.93 26.73 -15.49
N GLY A 418 -19.17 26.35 -14.44
CA GLY A 418 -19.63 26.22 -13.06
C GLY A 418 -20.30 24.87 -12.70
N ILE A 419 -20.28 23.89 -13.61
CA ILE A 419 -21.01 22.59 -13.46
C ILE A 419 -20.04 21.37 -13.49
N ASP A 420 -18.72 21.57 -13.52
CA ASP A 420 -17.80 20.44 -13.76
C ASP A 420 -17.36 19.68 -12.48
N ASP A 421 -17.73 18.40 -12.39
CA ASP A 421 -17.20 17.40 -11.43
C ASP A 421 -15.69 17.09 -11.59
N VAL A 422 -15.04 17.67 -12.61
CA VAL A 422 -13.63 17.47 -12.96
C VAL A 422 -12.94 18.83 -13.05
N THR A 423 -11.92 19.03 -12.22
CA THR A 423 -11.10 20.24 -12.25
C THR A 423 -10.01 20.12 -13.31
N LEU A 424 -9.89 21.13 -14.17
CA LEU A 424 -8.83 21.24 -15.16
C LEU A 424 -7.85 22.36 -14.79
N LEU A 425 -6.58 22.02 -14.71
CA LEU A 425 -5.48 22.97 -14.52
C LEU A 425 -4.51 22.89 -15.70
N VAL A 426 -3.92 24.02 -16.06
CA VAL A 426 -2.90 24.10 -17.11
C VAL A 426 -1.63 24.67 -16.50
N ASN A 427 -0.48 24.14 -16.90
CA ASN A 427 0.83 24.66 -16.55
C ASN A 427 1.63 24.90 -17.82
N SER A 428 1.92 26.18 -18.06
CA SER A 428 2.73 26.66 -19.19
C SER A 428 4.09 27.21 -18.74
N SER A 429 4.55 26.83 -17.54
CA SER A 429 5.84 27.31 -17.03
C SER A 429 7.03 26.72 -17.80
N PRO A 430 8.09 27.50 -18.10
CA PRO A 430 9.29 27.02 -18.78
C PRO A 430 9.99 25.86 -18.07
N THR A 431 9.88 25.81 -16.75
CA THR A 431 10.45 24.77 -15.88
C THR A 431 9.81 23.40 -16.15
N LYS A 432 8.50 23.35 -16.39
CA LYS A 432 7.82 22.13 -16.86
C LYS A 432 7.93 21.90 -18.38
N MET A 433 8.21 22.94 -19.16
CA MET A 433 8.55 22.78 -20.59
C MET A 433 9.93 22.14 -20.80
N MET A 434 10.92 22.44 -19.96
CA MET A 434 12.20 21.70 -19.97
C MET A 434 12.00 20.24 -19.54
N MET A 435 11.02 19.96 -18.68
CA MET A 435 10.60 18.59 -18.31
C MET A 435 9.94 17.82 -19.46
N THR A 436 9.45 18.48 -20.51
CA THR A 436 8.91 17.78 -21.70
C THR A 436 9.88 17.78 -22.88
N SER A 437 10.90 18.64 -22.85
CA SER A 437 11.88 18.85 -23.93
C SER A 437 12.91 17.72 -24.11
N SER A 438 12.99 16.76 -23.19
CA SER A 438 13.92 15.62 -23.26
C SER A 438 13.34 14.37 -23.94
N LEU A 439 12.24 14.51 -24.69
CA LEU A 439 11.66 13.44 -25.52
C LEU A 439 12.07 13.63 -27.01
N PRO A 440 13.32 13.38 -27.43
CA PRO A 440 13.63 13.28 -28.84
C PRO A 440 13.12 11.94 -29.36
N PHE A 441 11.89 11.91 -29.88
CA PHE A 441 11.44 10.78 -30.69
C PHE A 441 12.31 10.67 -31.95
N ALA A 442 12.60 9.44 -32.38
CA ALA A 442 13.59 9.06 -33.40
C ALA A 442 13.38 9.66 -34.82
N ASN A 443 12.47 10.61 -34.99
CA ASN A 443 11.97 11.06 -36.27
C ASN A 443 12.25 12.53 -36.62
N GLY A 444 13.26 13.18 -36.04
CA GLY A 444 13.83 14.43 -36.57
C GLY A 444 12.88 15.64 -36.71
N PHE A 445 11.62 15.54 -36.30
CA PHE A 445 10.63 16.61 -36.27
C PHE A 445 10.39 17.02 -34.82
N THR A 446 10.88 18.20 -34.47
CA THR A 446 10.68 18.82 -33.16
C THR A 446 9.37 19.61 -33.17
N SER A 447 8.25 19.02 -32.76
CA SER A 447 7.25 19.83 -32.07
C SER A 447 7.29 19.49 -30.59
N MET A 448 7.61 20.51 -29.82
CA MET A 448 7.80 20.45 -28.38
C MET A 448 6.44 20.76 -27.73
N PRO A 449 5.91 19.90 -26.86
CA PRO A 449 4.71 20.21 -26.11
C PRO A 449 4.99 21.45 -25.27
N SER A 450 4.10 22.44 -25.39
CA SER A 450 4.27 23.77 -24.81
C SER A 450 3.55 23.91 -23.47
N ALA A 451 2.75 22.93 -23.04
CA ALA A 451 2.12 22.93 -21.72
C ALA A 451 1.74 21.53 -21.24
N VAL A 452 1.44 21.44 -19.94
CA VAL A 452 0.88 20.26 -19.28
C VAL A 452 -0.51 20.61 -18.77
N LEU A 453 -1.50 19.78 -19.09
CA LEU A 453 -2.86 19.86 -18.58
C LEU A 453 -3.06 18.78 -17.52
N CYS A 454 -3.63 19.13 -16.37
CA CYS A 454 -4.02 18.20 -15.33
C CYS A 454 -5.54 18.15 -15.21
N ALA A 455 -6.13 16.99 -15.43
CA ALA A 455 -7.52 16.71 -15.15
C ALA A 455 -7.62 15.88 -13.86
N LYS A 456 -8.30 16.42 -12.85
CA LYS A 456 -8.38 15.79 -11.52
C LYS A 456 -9.79 15.81 -10.96
N ALA A 457 -10.11 14.80 -10.18
CA ALA A 457 -11.40 14.64 -9.53
C ALA A 457 -11.25 13.81 -8.25
N SER A 458 -12.21 13.94 -7.33
CA SER A 458 -12.30 13.07 -6.17
C SER A 458 -13.74 12.62 -5.95
N MET A 459 -13.91 11.40 -5.47
CA MET A 459 -15.22 10.82 -5.15
C MET A 459 -15.18 10.07 -3.83
N LEU A 460 -16.36 9.91 -3.23
CA LEU A 460 -16.55 9.07 -2.05
C LEU A 460 -16.99 7.67 -2.45
N LEU A 461 -16.28 6.67 -1.95
CA LEU A 461 -16.60 5.25 -2.10
C LEU A 461 -17.23 4.73 -0.81
N GLN A 462 -18.19 3.82 -0.95
CA GLN A 462 -18.89 3.21 0.18
C GLN A 462 -18.75 1.69 0.16
N ASN A 463 -18.26 1.16 1.26
CA ASN A 463 -18.02 -0.25 1.55
C ASN A 463 -17.07 -0.94 0.55
N VAL A 464 -16.15 -0.21 -0.07
CA VAL A 464 -15.18 -0.82 -1.01
C VAL A 464 -13.81 -0.88 -0.32
N PRO A 465 -13.23 -2.08 -0.12
CA PRO A 465 -11.86 -2.20 0.39
C PRO A 465 -10.86 -1.54 -0.58
N PRO A 466 -10.02 -0.59 -0.12
CA PRO A 466 -9.07 0.12 -0.98
C PRO A 466 -8.12 -0.79 -1.77
N SER A 467 -7.57 -1.82 -1.12
CA SER A 467 -6.63 -2.78 -1.72
C SER A 467 -7.26 -3.58 -2.86
N ILE A 468 -8.51 -4.02 -2.71
CA ILE A 468 -9.22 -4.80 -3.73
C ILE A 468 -9.50 -3.93 -4.96
N LEU A 469 -10.00 -2.69 -4.76
CA LEU A 469 -10.26 -1.79 -5.88
C LEU A 469 -8.97 -1.42 -6.60
N LEU A 470 -7.90 -1.13 -5.86
CA LEU A 470 -6.60 -0.80 -6.46
C LEU A 470 -6.04 -1.98 -7.26
N ARG A 471 -6.14 -3.20 -6.72
CA ARG A 471 -5.76 -4.44 -7.42
C ARG A 471 -6.56 -4.63 -8.70
N PHE A 472 -7.88 -4.41 -8.66
CA PHE A 472 -8.72 -4.45 -9.86
C PHE A 472 -8.26 -3.42 -10.90
N LEU A 473 -8.02 -2.17 -10.51
CA LEU A 473 -7.53 -1.14 -11.43
C LEU A 473 -6.17 -1.49 -12.03
N ARG A 474 -5.29 -2.10 -11.24
CA ARG A 474 -3.99 -2.60 -11.70
C ARG A 474 -4.14 -3.77 -12.68
N GLU A 475 -5.03 -4.72 -12.44
CA GLU A 475 -5.21 -5.92 -13.28
C GLU A 475 -6.02 -5.63 -14.55
N HIS A 476 -7.04 -4.78 -14.45
CA HIS A 476 -7.96 -4.43 -15.53
C HIS A 476 -7.67 -3.04 -16.11
N ARG A 477 -6.41 -2.78 -16.49
CA ARG A 477 -6.01 -1.47 -17.05
C ARG A 477 -6.83 -1.06 -18.27
N GLN A 478 -7.32 -2.03 -19.05
CA GLN A 478 -8.12 -1.76 -20.25
C GLN A 478 -9.42 -1.00 -19.93
N GLU A 479 -10.02 -1.17 -18.75
CA GLU A 479 -11.27 -0.48 -18.34
C GLU A 479 -11.13 1.04 -18.18
N TRP A 480 -9.90 1.52 -18.00
CA TRP A 480 -9.62 2.94 -17.81
C TRP A 480 -8.53 3.48 -18.74
N ALA A 481 -7.67 2.62 -19.29
CA ALA A 481 -6.65 2.99 -20.27
C ALA A 481 -7.15 2.91 -21.72
N ASP A 482 -8.19 2.10 -22.01
CA ASP A 482 -8.90 2.14 -23.30
C ASP A 482 -10.08 3.10 -23.17
N ASN A 483 -10.16 4.08 -24.05
CA ASN A 483 -11.41 4.84 -24.23
C ASN A 483 -11.44 5.40 -25.64
N SER A 484 -12.38 4.89 -26.43
CA SER A 484 -12.77 5.41 -27.75
C SER A 484 -13.33 6.83 -27.61
N ILE A 485 -12.44 7.82 -27.62
CA ILE A 485 -12.79 9.23 -27.83
C ILE A 485 -13.19 9.38 -29.31
N ASP A 486 -14.34 10.01 -29.56
CA ASP A 486 -15.01 10.12 -30.86
C ASP A 486 -14.04 10.36 -32.03
N ALA A 487 -14.28 9.71 -33.17
CA ALA A 487 -13.40 9.79 -34.35
C ALA A 487 -13.14 11.24 -34.83
N TYR A 488 -14.05 12.16 -34.50
CA TYR A 488 -13.93 13.60 -34.76
C TYR A 488 -12.93 14.31 -33.82
N SER A 489 -12.84 13.91 -32.55
CA SER A 489 -11.89 14.44 -31.56
C SER A 489 -10.50 13.82 -31.74
N ALA A 490 -10.42 12.54 -32.14
CA ALA A 490 -9.17 11.88 -32.50
C ALA A 490 -8.50 12.48 -33.76
N ALA A 491 -9.30 13.08 -34.67
CA ALA A 491 -8.79 13.80 -35.83
C ALA A 491 -8.14 15.15 -35.47
N ALA A 492 -8.57 15.81 -34.38
CA ALA A 492 -7.95 17.03 -33.88
C ALA A 492 -6.58 16.77 -33.21
N ILE A 493 -6.39 15.57 -32.65
CA ILE A 493 -5.14 15.13 -31.98
C ILE A 493 -4.07 14.69 -32.99
N LYS A 494 -4.44 14.45 -34.26
CA LYS A 494 -3.51 14.05 -35.34
C LYS A 494 -2.46 15.13 -35.71
N ALA A 495 -2.46 16.30 -35.09
CA ALA A 495 -1.65 17.44 -35.49
C ALA A 495 -0.48 17.81 -34.54
N GLY A 496 -0.20 17.06 -33.45
CA GLY A 496 0.93 17.39 -32.55
C GLY A 496 1.66 16.18 -31.94
N PRO A 497 3.00 16.18 -31.80
CA PRO A 497 3.81 14.98 -31.55
C PRO A 497 4.12 14.68 -30.08
N CYS A 498 3.40 15.28 -29.12
CA CYS A 498 3.51 14.93 -27.70
C CYS A 498 2.14 14.89 -27.02
N SER A 499 1.25 14.07 -27.57
CA SER A 499 0.03 13.62 -26.89
C SER A 499 0.33 12.28 -26.19
N LEU A 500 -0.20 12.07 -24.98
CA LEU A 500 -0.31 10.71 -24.44
C LEU A 500 -0.90 9.81 -25.54
N PRO A 501 -0.39 8.59 -25.74
CA PRO A 501 -1.00 7.66 -26.67
C PRO A 501 -2.31 7.22 -26.04
N ILE A 502 -3.39 7.93 -26.37
CA ILE A 502 -4.73 7.37 -26.32
C ILE A 502 -4.67 6.16 -27.26
N PRO A 503 -4.81 4.92 -26.78
CA PRO A 503 -4.79 3.77 -27.65
C PRO A 503 -5.93 3.91 -28.66
N ARG A 504 -5.58 3.76 -29.94
CA ARG A 504 -6.57 3.58 -31.01
C ARG A 504 -7.31 2.26 -30.79
N PRO A 505 -8.54 2.11 -31.32
CA PRO A 505 -9.32 0.88 -31.15
C PRO A 505 -8.52 -0.31 -31.68
N GLY A 506 -8.05 -1.13 -30.76
CA GLY A 506 -7.22 -2.30 -31.03
C GLY A 506 -7.02 -3.06 -29.72
N SER A 507 -7.53 -4.29 -29.67
CA SER A 507 -7.37 -5.20 -28.54
C SER A 507 -5.94 -5.15 -27.99
N PHE A 508 -5.78 -4.93 -26.68
CA PHE A 508 -4.48 -5.03 -25.98
C PHE A 508 -3.95 -6.46 -26.09
N GLY A 509 -3.27 -6.76 -27.18
CA GLY A 509 -2.46 -7.95 -27.33
C GLY A 509 -1.13 -7.74 -26.61
N GLY A 510 -0.82 -8.59 -25.62
CA GLY A 510 0.51 -8.72 -25.00
C GLY A 510 0.98 -7.52 -24.15
N GLN A 511 0.73 -7.54 -22.84
CA GLN A 511 1.44 -6.65 -21.90
C GLN A 511 2.64 -7.40 -21.31
N VAL A 512 3.83 -6.80 -21.38
CA VAL A 512 5.01 -7.32 -20.67
C VAL A 512 5.24 -6.47 -19.43
N ILE A 513 5.09 -7.09 -18.24
CA ILE A 513 5.35 -6.47 -16.95
C ILE A 513 6.77 -6.85 -16.50
N LEU A 514 7.62 -5.85 -16.31
CA LEU A 514 8.98 -6.01 -15.80
C LEU A 514 9.04 -5.48 -14.37
N PRO A 515 9.02 -6.35 -13.34
CA PRO A 515 9.15 -5.90 -11.95
C PRO A 515 10.55 -5.35 -11.69
N LEU A 516 10.65 -4.12 -11.15
CA LEU A 516 11.92 -3.46 -10.85
C LEU A 516 12.40 -3.76 -9.43
N ALA A 517 11.52 -3.58 -8.43
CA ALA A 517 11.86 -3.80 -7.02
C ALA A 517 10.62 -3.81 -6.12
N HIS A 518 10.80 -4.38 -4.92
CA HIS A 518 9.87 -4.32 -3.79
C HIS A 518 10.56 -3.63 -2.61
N THR A 519 9.81 -2.90 -1.78
CA THR A 519 10.30 -2.40 -0.50
C THR A 519 10.53 -3.56 0.48
N ILE A 520 11.32 -3.30 1.54
CA ILE A 520 11.76 -4.32 2.51
C ILE A 520 10.59 -5.05 3.17
N GLU A 521 9.44 -4.38 3.33
CA GLU A 521 8.22 -4.91 3.94
C GLU A 521 7.17 -5.35 2.89
N ASN A 522 7.51 -5.35 1.59
CA ASN A 522 6.61 -5.61 0.44
C ASN A 522 5.38 -4.69 0.36
N GLU A 523 5.34 -3.59 1.13
CA GLU A 523 4.24 -2.61 1.11
C GLU A 523 4.14 -1.90 -0.25
N GLU A 524 5.28 -1.75 -0.94
CA GLU A 524 5.35 -1.03 -2.21
C GLU A 524 6.22 -1.76 -3.20
N PHE A 525 5.85 -1.65 -4.47
CA PHE A 525 6.64 -2.18 -5.56
C PHE A 525 6.55 -1.28 -6.79
N MET A 526 7.60 -1.35 -7.62
CA MET A 526 7.68 -0.65 -8.89
C MET A 526 7.83 -1.62 -10.04
N GLU A 527 7.19 -1.29 -11.16
CA GLU A 527 7.15 -2.10 -12.38
C GLU A 527 7.27 -1.19 -13.60
N VAL A 528 7.84 -1.72 -14.68
CA VAL A 528 7.75 -1.12 -16.01
C VAL A 528 6.79 -1.95 -16.85
N ILE A 529 5.81 -1.28 -17.44
CA ILE A 529 4.80 -1.90 -18.29
C ILE A 529 5.11 -1.50 -19.72
N LYS A 530 5.35 -2.49 -20.58
CA LYS A 530 5.45 -2.28 -22.01
C LYS A 530 4.06 -2.44 -22.64
N LEU A 531 3.61 -1.40 -23.33
CA LEU A 531 2.38 -1.41 -24.12
C LEU A 531 2.74 -1.67 -25.59
N GLU A 532 2.37 -2.85 -26.10
CA GLU A 532 2.58 -3.22 -27.50
C GLU A 532 1.44 -2.65 -28.36
N SER A 533 1.80 -1.86 -29.38
CA SER A 533 0.84 -1.36 -30.37
C SER A 533 0.80 -2.31 -31.57
N LEU A 534 -0.32 -3.03 -31.75
CA LEU A 534 -0.60 -3.79 -32.96
C LEU A 534 -0.93 -2.82 -34.11
N GLY A 535 0.10 -2.32 -34.77
CA GLY A 535 -0.05 -1.48 -35.95
C GLY A 535 -0.67 -2.25 -37.12
N HIS A 536 -1.88 -1.87 -37.54
CA HIS A 536 -2.33 -2.18 -38.90
C HIS A 536 -1.53 -1.34 -39.88
N TYR A 537 -0.77 -2.01 -40.74
CA TYR A 537 -0.02 -1.40 -41.83
C TYR A 537 -0.96 -0.64 -42.76
N GLN A 538 -0.79 0.67 -42.87
CA GLN A 538 -1.19 1.42 -44.06
C GLN A 538 0.03 2.24 -44.50
N GLU A 539 0.34 2.14 -45.79
CA GLU A 539 1.51 2.70 -46.45
C GLU A 539 1.69 4.20 -46.16
N ASP A 540 2.55 4.51 -45.17
CA ASP A 540 3.60 5.54 -45.26
C ASP A 540 4.41 5.53 -43.94
N MET A 541 5.61 4.96 -44.02
CA MET A 541 6.76 5.04 -43.10
C MET A 541 6.52 5.62 -41.68
N MET A 542 5.93 4.84 -40.76
CA MET A 542 6.05 5.05 -39.31
C MET A 542 6.22 3.69 -38.61
N MET A 543 7.37 3.48 -37.96
CA MET A 543 7.62 2.28 -37.13
C MET A 543 6.72 2.32 -35.88
N PRO A 544 6.22 1.18 -35.36
CA PRO A 544 5.50 1.16 -34.09
C PRO A 544 6.43 1.61 -32.96
N ALA A 545 6.07 2.69 -32.26
CA ALA A 545 6.77 3.13 -31.06
C ALA A 545 6.23 2.34 -29.87
N ASP A 546 7.09 1.53 -29.25
CA ASP A 546 6.80 0.89 -27.97
C ASP A 546 6.61 1.97 -26.90
N ILE A 547 5.51 1.92 -26.15
CA ILE A 547 5.23 2.87 -25.05
C ILE A 547 5.51 2.16 -23.73
N PHE A 548 6.28 2.81 -22.86
CA PHE A 548 6.62 2.29 -21.55
C PHE A 548 5.97 3.14 -20.45
N LEU A 549 5.37 2.49 -19.45
CA LEU A 549 4.86 3.13 -18.25
C LEU A 549 5.68 2.66 -17.06
N LEU A 550 6.27 3.61 -16.34
CA LEU A 550 6.80 3.37 -15.01
C LEU A 550 5.63 3.43 -14.02
N GLN A 551 5.42 2.39 -13.23
CA GLN A 551 4.31 2.29 -12.30
C GLN A 551 4.82 1.98 -10.89
N MET A 552 4.25 2.67 -9.90
CA MET A 552 4.42 2.45 -8.47
C MET A 552 3.07 2.08 -7.86
N CYS A 553 3.04 1.01 -7.07
CA CYS A 553 1.87 0.57 -6.32
C CYS A 553 2.18 0.52 -4.82
N SER A 554 1.23 0.95 -3.99
CA SER A 554 1.22 0.80 -2.53
C SER A 554 -0.15 0.31 -2.08
N GLY A 555 -0.24 -0.48 -1.02
CA GLY A 555 -1.54 -0.86 -0.43
C GLY A 555 -2.31 -1.93 -1.19
N VAL A 556 -1.57 -2.85 -1.80
CA VAL A 556 -2.15 -3.97 -2.57
C VAL A 556 -2.44 -5.19 -1.68
N ASP A 557 -1.71 -5.37 -0.56
CA ASP A 557 -1.93 -6.47 0.39
C ASP A 557 -3.02 -6.10 1.41
N GLU A 558 -3.99 -7.00 1.60
CA GLU A 558 -5.07 -6.87 2.59
C GLU A 558 -4.56 -6.98 4.04
N ASN A 559 -3.39 -7.60 4.25
CA ASN A 559 -2.81 -7.84 5.57
C ASN A 559 -1.86 -6.71 6.04
N ALA A 560 -1.52 -5.78 5.15
CA ALA A 560 -0.63 -4.68 5.47
C ALA A 560 -1.38 -3.60 6.27
N VAL A 561 -0.74 -3.07 7.32
CA VAL A 561 -1.30 -2.03 8.21
C VAL A 561 -1.23 -0.68 7.49
N GLU A 562 -1.97 -0.52 6.38
CA GLU A 562 -1.78 0.59 5.46
C GLU A 562 -2.83 1.71 5.58
N SER A 563 -2.34 2.94 5.41
CA SER A 563 -3.10 4.20 5.50
C SER A 563 -3.76 4.63 4.19
N CYS A 564 -3.31 4.10 3.05
CA CYS A 564 -3.84 4.43 1.72
C CYS A 564 -3.38 3.40 0.67
N ALA A 565 -4.20 3.18 -0.35
CA ALA A 565 -3.85 2.40 -1.53
C ALA A 565 -3.58 3.36 -2.70
N GLU A 566 -2.43 3.23 -3.36
CA GLU A 566 -2.00 4.13 -4.45
C GLU A 566 -1.51 3.37 -5.68
N LEU A 567 -1.90 3.85 -6.86
CA LEU A 567 -1.46 3.37 -8.17
C LEU A 567 -1.04 4.60 -8.97
N ILE A 568 0.25 4.89 -8.99
CA ILE A 568 0.83 6.07 -9.65
C ILE A 568 1.71 5.61 -10.79
N PHE A 569 1.57 6.20 -11.97
CA PHE A 569 2.33 5.85 -13.15
C PHE A 569 2.75 7.08 -13.95
N ALA A 570 3.84 6.97 -14.70
CA ALA A 570 4.29 8.01 -15.62
C ALA A 570 4.80 7.38 -16.93
N PRO A 571 4.56 8.01 -18.09
CA PRO A 571 5.17 7.58 -19.34
C PRO A 571 6.69 7.77 -19.29
N ILE A 572 7.42 6.77 -19.76
CA ILE A 572 8.89 6.79 -19.89
C ILE A 572 9.30 6.29 -21.28
N ASP A 573 10.51 6.62 -21.71
CA ASP A 573 11.10 6.14 -22.96
C ASP A 573 12.04 4.95 -22.71
N ALA A 574 12.36 4.19 -23.77
CA ALA A 574 13.37 3.13 -23.72
C ALA A 574 14.76 3.63 -23.29
N SER A 575 15.05 4.93 -23.48
CA SER A 575 16.29 5.59 -23.05
C SER A 575 16.20 6.28 -21.68
N PHE A 576 15.15 6.02 -20.89
CA PHE A 576 14.89 6.69 -19.62
C PHE A 576 16.11 6.68 -18.67
N SER A 577 16.51 7.87 -18.22
CA SER A 577 17.56 8.07 -17.22
C SER A 577 16.97 8.39 -15.84
N ASP A 578 17.73 8.12 -14.78
CA ASP A 578 17.29 8.35 -13.39
C ASP A 578 16.89 9.82 -13.11
N ASP A 579 17.41 10.78 -13.89
CA ASP A 579 17.14 12.22 -13.78
C ASP A 579 16.10 12.72 -14.80
N ALA A 580 15.61 11.85 -15.69
CA ALA A 580 14.66 12.25 -16.72
C ALA A 580 13.35 12.71 -16.10
N PRO A 581 12.77 13.82 -16.55
CA PRO A 581 11.50 14.34 -16.05
C PRO A 581 10.35 13.34 -16.24
N ILE A 582 9.43 13.32 -15.29
CA ILE A 582 8.25 12.43 -15.29
C ILE A 582 6.99 13.25 -15.05
N ILE A 583 5.89 12.81 -15.64
CA ILE A 583 4.57 13.44 -15.55
C ILE A 583 3.61 12.41 -14.93
N PRO A 584 3.51 12.35 -13.58
CA PRO A 584 2.78 11.28 -12.92
C PRO A 584 1.25 11.45 -13.02
N SER A 585 0.56 10.36 -13.30
CA SER A 585 -0.89 10.22 -13.25
C SER A 585 -1.25 9.04 -12.35
N GLY A 586 -2.48 8.96 -11.85
CA GLY A 586 -2.85 7.83 -11.02
C GLY A 586 -4.08 7.97 -10.17
N PHE A 587 -4.15 7.03 -9.22
CA PHE A 587 -5.26 6.83 -8.30
C PHE A 587 -4.72 6.76 -6.88
N ARG A 588 -5.44 7.39 -5.95
CA ARG A 588 -5.22 7.29 -4.50
C ARG A 588 -6.54 7.00 -3.82
N ILE A 589 -6.57 5.99 -2.96
CA ILE A 589 -7.76 5.61 -2.18
C ILE A 589 -7.37 5.64 -0.71
N ILE A 590 -8.03 6.51 0.07
CA ILE A 590 -7.78 6.65 1.51
C ILE A 590 -9.04 6.22 2.27
N PRO A 591 -8.96 5.22 3.17
CA PRO A 591 -10.07 4.88 4.04
C PRO A 591 -10.40 6.03 4.99
N LEU A 592 -11.70 6.25 5.20
CA LEU A 592 -12.23 7.18 6.18
C LEU A 592 -12.71 6.36 7.37
N ASP A 593 -12.01 6.47 8.50
CA ASP A 593 -12.41 5.82 9.74
C ASP A 593 -13.82 6.28 10.13
N SER A 594 -14.77 5.34 10.21
CA SER A 594 -16.04 5.61 10.89
C SER A 594 -15.73 5.74 12.36
N LYS A 595 -16.02 6.89 12.99
CA LYS A 595 -15.94 7.06 14.45
C LYS A 595 -16.71 5.91 15.10
N SER A 596 -16.00 4.89 15.59
CA SER A 596 -16.59 3.90 16.48
C SER A 596 -16.85 4.67 17.76
N GLU A 597 -18.12 4.98 18.03
CA GLU A 597 -18.52 5.48 19.34
C GLU A 597 -17.97 4.53 20.42
N GLY A 598 -17.15 5.09 21.30
CA GLY A 598 -16.82 4.60 22.64
C GLY A 598 -16.46 3.13 22.80
N LEU A 599 -15.17 2.79 22.62
CA LEU A 599 -14.56 1.80 23.52
C LEU A 599 -14.37 2.49 24.88
N SER A 600 -15.43 2.53 25.69
CA SER A 600 -15.34 3.02 27.06
C SER A 600 -14.31 2.18 27.85
N PRO A 601 -13.44 2.79 28.68
CA PRO A 601 -12.40 2.09 29.45
C PRO A 601 -12.98 1.13 30.52
N ASN A 602 -14.29 1.16 30.75
CA ASN A 602 -14.96 0.34 31.77
C ASN A 602 -15.15 -1.14 31.38
N ARG A 603 -14.88 -1.56 30.13
CA ARG A 603 -14.97 -2.98 29.73
C ARG A 603 -13.82 -3.86 30.22
N THR A 604 -12.73 -3.27 30.71
CA THR A 604 -11.61 -4.03 31.30
C THR A 604 -12.01 -4.71 32.61
N LEU A 605 -13.00 -4.17 33.33
CA LEU A 605 -13.53 -4.78 34.56
C LEU A 605 -14.39 -6.02 34.29
N ASP A 606 -14.99 -6.11 33.11
CA ASP A 606 -15.91 -7.19 32.70
C ASP A 606 -15.18 -8.40 32.10
N LEU A 607 -13.91 -8.23 31.72
CA LEU A 607 -13.04 -9.34 31.29
C LEU A 607 -12.39 -10.05 32.48
N ALA A 608 -12.20 -9.35 33.61
CA ALA A 608 -11.68 -9.94 34.84
C ALA A 608 -12.73 -10.82 35.55
N SER A 609 -14.04 -10.53 35.38
CA SER A 609 -15.14 -11.33 35.92
C SER A 609 -15.41 -12.63 35.13
N ALA A 610 -14.85 -12.76 33.93
CA ALA A 610 -15.02 -13.93 33.06
C ALA A 610 -13.94 -15.03 33.26
N LEU A 611 -13.06 -14.89 34.26
CA LEU A 611 -11.97 -15.85 34.52
C LEU A 611 -12.34 -17.01 35.46
N ASP A 612 -13.60 -17.14 35.88
CA ASP A 612 -14.04 -18.31 36.65
C ASP A 612 -14.65 -19.41 35.76
N VAL A 613 -13.83 -20.44 35.53
CA VAL A 613 -14.16 -21.86 35.28
C VAL A 613 -15.09 -22.19 34.10
N GLY A 614 -14.50 -22.65 32.98
CA GLY A 614 -15.22 -23.52 32.02
C GLY A 614 -14.68 -23.52 30.58
N SER A 615 -14.00 -24.60 30.21
CA SER A 615 -13.52 -24.91 28.85
C SER A 615 -14.56 -24.68 27.74
N ARG A 616 -14.36 -23.68 26.86
CA ARG A 616 -14.95 -23.61 25.51
C ARG A 616 -13.96 -23.01 24.50
N THR A 617 -13.91 -23.65 23.35
CA THR A 617 -13.07 -23.40 22.17
C THR A 617 -13.15 -21.96 21.65
N ALA A 618 -11.99 -21.40 21.28
CA ALA A 618 -11.82 -20.11 20.64
C ALA A 618 -12.75 -19.95 19.42
N GLY A 619 -13.69 -19.01 19.53
CA GLY A 619 -14.53 -18.54 18.44
C GLY A 619 -14.22 -17.08 18.18
N ASP A 620 -13.97 -16.78 16.90
CA ASP A 620 -13.55 -15.49 16.37
C ASP A 620 -14.37 -14.30 16.92
N SER A 621 -13.65 -13.33 17.48
CA SER A 621 -14.19 -12.00 17.75
C SER A 621 -14.38 -11.25 16.42
N CYS A 622 -15.50 -11.49 15.76
CA CYS A 622 -15.97 -10.69 14.63
C CYS A 622 -16.28 -9.27 15.14
N GLY A 623 -15.34 -8.34 14.92
CA GLY A 623 -15.52 -6.93 15.17
C GLY A 623 -16.67 -6.36 14.34
N SER A 624 -17.51 -5.55 14.98
CA SER A 624 -18.59 -4.77 14.38
C SER A 624 -18.15 -4.13 13.05
N ARG A 625 -18.68 -4.63 11.92
CA ARG A 625 -18.42 -4.09 10.58
C ARG A 625 -19.18 -2.77 10.41
N GLY A 626 -18.53 -1.66 10.77
CA GLY A 626 -18.98 -0.33 10.39
C GLY A 626 -18.96 -0.14 8.86
N ASN A 627 -19.84 0.73 8.36
CA ASN A 627 -19.94 1.10 6.95
C ASN A 627 -18.65 1.83 6.52
N THR A 628 -17.70 1.14 5.88
CA THR A 628 -16.37 1.69 5.56
C THR A 628 -16.50 2.71 4.41
N LYS A 629 -16.17 3.97 4.67
CA LYS A 629 -16.11 4.99 3.61
C LYS A 629 -14.66 5.14 3.15
N SER A 630 -14.44 5.57 1.92
CA SER A 630 -13.11 5.92 1.42
C SER A 630 -13.20 7.10 0.47
N VAL A 631 -12.13 7.88 0.38
CA VAL A 631 -12.00 8.94 -0.63
C VAL A 631 -11.10 8.40 -1.71
N MET A 632 -11.57 8.41 -2.95
CA MET A 632 -10.75 8.15 -4.12
C MET A 632 -10.43 9.46 -4.82
N THR A 633 -9.16 9.72 -5.05
CA THR A 633 -8.65 10.87 -5.79
C THR A 633 -7.97 10.38 -7.06
N ILE A 634 -8.29 11.04 -8.17
CA ILE A 634 -7.82 10.73 -9.51
C ILE A 634 -7.16 11.98 -10.06
N ALA A 635 -5.97 11.84 -10.64
CA ALA A 635 -5.31 12.91 -11.37
C ALA A 635 -4.60 12.36 -12.61
N PHE A 636 -4.90 12.93 -13.77
CA PHE A 636 -4.28 12.62 -15.04
C PHE A 636 -3.63 13.86 -15.62
N GLN A 637 -2.33 13.75 -15.92
CA GLN A 637 -1.54 14.81 -16.51
C GLN A 637 -1.23 14.48 -17.98
N LEU A 638 -1.48 15.43 -18.88
CA LEU A 638 -1.30 15.30 -20.32
C LEU A 638 -0.40 16.42 -20.83
N ALA A 639 0.69 16.07 -21.49
CA ALA A 639 1.44 17.03 -22.28
C ALA A 639 0.66 17.38 -23.56
N PHE A 640 0.70 18.64 -23.99
CA PHE A 640 0.03 19.09 -25.21
C PHE A 640 0.65 20.38 -25.78
N GLU A 641 0.25 20.74 -26.99
CA GLU A 641 0.60 22.02 -27.61
C GLU A 641 -0.47 23.07 -27.34
N MET A 642 -0.08 24.31 -27.02
CA MET A 642 -1.00 25.39 -26.63
C MET A 642 -2.15 25.61 -27.61
N HIS A 643 -1.93 25.43 -28.92
CA HIS A 643 -2.99 25.61 -29.92
C HIS A 643 -4.08 24.52 -29.86
N MET A 644 -3.84 23.41 -29.18
CA MET A 644 -4.79 22.32 -28.94
C MET A 644 -5.46 22.37 -27.56
N GLN A 645 -5.24 23.43 -26.76
CA GLN A 645 -5.67 23.50 -25.36
C GLN A 645 -7.13 23.14 -25.14
N GLU A 646 -8.05 23.75 -25.91
CA GLU A 646 -9.49 23.52 -25.77
C GLU A 646 -9.88 22.08 -26.12
N ASN A 647 -9.30 21.53 -27.19
CA ASN A 647 -9.56 20.15 -27.62
C ASN A 647 -9.07 19.14 -26.57
N VAL A 648 -7.86 19.35 -26.05
CA VAL A 648 -7.26 18.48 -25.03
C VAL A 648 -8.01 18.62 -23.71
N ALA A 649 -8.46 19.82 -23.34
CA ALA A 649 -9.27 20.05 -22.15
C ALA A 649 -10.61 19.30 -22.21
N SER A 650 -11.32 19.39 -23.34
CA SER A 650 -12.58 18.68 -23.57
C SER A 650 -12.39 17.16 -23.50
N MET A 651 -11.36 16.66 -24.20
CA MET A 651 -11.00 15.25 -24.21
C MET A 651 -10.63 14.73 -22.80
N ALA A 652 -9.77 15.44 -22.08
CA ALA A 652 -9.33 15.04 -20.74
C ALA A 652 -10.50 15.00 -19.75
N ARG A 653 -11.44 15.95 -19.88
CA ARG A 653 -12.66 15.97 -19.06
C ARG A 653 -13.55 14.77 -19.34
N GLN A 654 -13.79 14.45 -20.61
CA GLN A 654 -14.58 13.27 -20.99
C GLN A 654 -13.90 11.97 -20.55
N TYR A 655 -12.58 11.89 -20.70
CA TYR A 655 -11.79 10.74 -20.27
C TYR A 655 -11.91 10.51 -18.76
N VAL A 656 -11.66 11.53 -17.93
CA VAL A 656 -11.79 11.39 -16.47
C VAL A 656 -13.21 11.02 -16.06
N ARG A 657 -14.25 11.55 -16.73
CA ARG A 657 -15.65 11.13 -16.49
C ARG A 657 -15.90 9.66 -16.83
N SER A 658 -15.37 9.17 -17.95
CA SER A 658 -15.47 7.75 -18.31
C SER A 658 -14.80 6.88 -17.24
N VAL A 659 -13.59 7.25 -16.80
CA VAL A 659 -12.87 6.55 -15.74
C VAL A 659 -13.69 6.55 -14.44
N ILE A 660 -14.27 7.69 -14.04
CA ILE A 660 -15.13 7.80 -12.87
C ILE A 660 -16.32 6.85 -12.99
N ALA A 661 -17.00 6.80 -14.13
CA ALA A 661 -18.14 5.92 -14.36
C ALA A 661 -17.74 4.43 -14.29
N SER A 662 -16.61 4.04 -14.87
CA SER A 662 -16.06 2.68 -14.76
C SER A 662 -15.73 2.31 -13.32
N VAL A 663 -15.04 3.19 -12.60
CA VAL A 663 -14.72 3.00 -11.17
C VAL A 663 -15.99 2.84 -10.34
N GLN A 664 -17.01 3.66 -10.58
CA GLN A 664 -18.28 3.56 -9.85
C GLN A 664 -19.00 2.24 -10.11
N ARG A 665 -19.03 1.76 -11.37
CA ARG A 665 -19.58 0.44 -11.71
C ARG A 665 -18.86 -0.68 -10.96
N VAL A 666 -17.52 -0.65 -10.93
CA VAL A 666 -16.69 -1.63 -10.23
C VAL A 666 -16.89 -1.53 -8.72
N ALA A 667 -16.89 -0.33 -8.16
CA ALA A 667 -17.14 -0.08 -6.75
C ALA A 667 -18.49 -0.64 -6.28
N LEU A 668 -19.55 -0.46 -7.08
CA LEU A 668 -20.87 -1.05 -6.82
C LEU A 668 -20.83 -2.59 -6.84
N ALA A 669 -20.02 -3.19 -7.71
CA ALA A 669 -19.86 -4.64 -7.77
C ALA A 669 -19.04 -5.21 -6.61
N LEU A 670 -18.05 -4.45 -6.11
CA LEU A 670 -17.18 -4.83 -4.99
C LEU A 670 -17.77 -4.50 -3.61
N SER A 671 -18.80 -3.65 -3.54
CA SER A 671 -19.46 -3.27 -2.29
C SER A 671 -20.22 -4.47 -1.69
N PRO A 672 -19.94 -4.91 -0.45
CA PRO A 672 -20.75 -5.88 0.25
C PRO A 672 -22.12 -5.25 0.52
N SER A 673 -23.16 -5.77 -0.14
CA SER A 673 -24.54 -5.30 0.04
C SER A 673 -24.92 -5.33 1.52
N SER A 674 -25.41 -4.18 2.04
CA SER A 674 -25.76 -3.90 3.45
C SER A 674 -26.94 -4.74 4.01
N HIS A 675 -27.22 -5.91 3.46
CA HIS A 675 -28.16 -6.88 4.00
C HIS A 675 -27.40 -8.19 4.28
N GLN A 676 -26.44 -8.13 5.20
CA GLN A 676 -25.78 -9.31 5.76
C GLN A 676 -26.64 -9.90 6.88
N LEU A 677 -27.77 -10.48 6.51
CA LEU A 677 -28.33 -11.64 7.22
C LEU A 677 -27.88 -12.86 6.41
N SER A 678 -26.74 -13.43 6.79
CA SER A 678 -26.23 -14.73 6.31
C SER A 678 -26.23 -14.95 4.79
N GLY A 679 -25.09 -14.64 4.14
CA GLY A 679 -24.56 -15.43 3.01
C GLY A 679 -25.37 -15.60 1.72
N LEU A 680 -26.31 -14.72 1.35
CA LEU A 680 -27.13 -14.92 0.15
C LEU A 680 -27.27 -13.65 -0.71
N ARG A 681 -26.61 -13.62 -1.88
CA ARG A 681 -26.78 -12.59 -2.93
C ARG A 681 -28.19 -12.70 -3.54
N PRO A 682 -28.95 -11.62 -3.80
CA PRO A 682 -30.27 -11.73 -4.40
C PRO A 682 -30.20 -12.23 -5.86
N PRO A 683 -31.20 -13.00 -6.34
CA PRO A 683 -31.25 -13.46 -7.73
C PRO A 683 -31.48 -12.28 -8.71
N PRO A 684 -31.09 -12.43 -10.00
CA PRO A 684 -31.34 -11.43 -11.03
C PRO A 684 -32.85 -11.20 -11.24
N ALA A 685 -33.34 -9.99 -11.04
CA ALA A 685 -34.79 -9.69 -11.07
C ALA A 685 -35.42 -9.62 -12.47
N SER A 686 -34.71 -9.98 -13.55
CA SER A 686 -35.22 -9.87 -14.91
C SER A 686 -36.28 -10.94 -15.23
N PRO A 687 -37.31 -10.62 -16.03
CA PRO A 687 -38.31 -11.61 -16.47
C PRO A 687 -37.69 -12.73 -17.33
N GLU A 688 -36.58 -12.44 -18.00
CA GLU A 688 -35.77 -13.40 -18.76
C GLU A 688 -35.13 -14.46 -17.86
N ALA A 689 -34.59 -14.06 -16.69
CA ALA A 689 -33.97 -14.99 -15.75
C ALA A 689 -34.98 -15.98 -15.16
N HIS A 690 -36.21 -15.51 -14.87
CA HIS A 690 -37.29 -16.39 -14.39
C HIS A 690 -37.71 -17.40 -15.46
N THR A 691 -37.71 -16.99 -16.72
CA THR A 691 -38.04 -17.86 -17.85
C THR A 691 -36.94 -18.89 -18.09
N LEU A 692 -35.68 -18.46 -18.04
CA LEU A 692 -34.54 -19.36 -18.12
C LEU A 692 -34.51 -20.38 -16.97
N ALA A 693 -34.79 -19.96 -15.73
CA ALA A 693 -34.86 -20.88 -14.59
C ALA A 693 -35.94 -21.97 -14.75
N ARG A 694 -37.09 -21.62 -15.34
CA ARG A 694 -38.14 -22.58 -15.72
C ARG A 694 -37.63 -23.55 -16.78
N TRP A 695 -37.00 -23.05 -17.85
CA TRP A 695 -36.45 -23.88 -18.92
C TRP A 695 -35.36 -24.84 -18.44
N ILE A 696 -34.44 -24.36 -17.60
CA ILE A 696 -33.36 -25.18 -17.01
C ILE A 696 -33.95 -26.35 -16.22
N SER A 697 -34.90 -26.05 -15.32
CA SER A 697 -35.50 -27.04 -14.42
C SER A 697 -36.38 -28.04 -15.19
N HIS A 698 -37.17 -27.55 -16.16
CA HIS A 698 -38.02 -28.38 -17.01
C HIS A 698 -37.18 -29.32 -17.88
N SER A 699 -36.16 -28.80 -18.56
CA SER A 699 -35.28 -29.60 -19.41
C SER A 699 -34.51 -30.65 -18.63
N TYR A 700 -34.03 -30.30 -17.43
CA TYR A 700 -33.35 -31.24 -16.54
C TYR A 700 -34.27 -32.41 -16.17
N ARG A 701 -35.53 -32.13 -15.80
CA ARG A 701 -36.53 -33.16 -15.52
C ARG A 701 -36.82 -34.03 -16.74
N CYS A 702 -36.92 -33.44 -17.94
CA CYS A 702 -37.21 -34.16 -19.17
C CYS A 702 -36.10 -35.15 -19.54
N TYR A 703 -34.83 -34.78 -19.38
CA TYR A 703 -33.70 -35.64 -19.76
C TYR A 703 -33.25 -36.60 -18.66
N LEU A 704 -33.22 -36.16 -17.40
CA LEU A 704 -32.70 -36.97 -16.28
C LEU A 704 -33.80 -37.66 -15.46
N GLY A 705 -35.08 -37.36 -15.71
CA GLY A 705 -36.21 -38.01 -15.04
C GLY A 705 -36.36 -37.67 -13.55
N VAL A 706 -35.58 -36.70 -13.05
CA VAL A 706 -35.58 -36.25 -11.66
C VAL A 706 -35.70 -34.73 -11.59
N ASP A 707 -36.41 -34.23 -10.59
CA ASP A 707 -36.57 -32.79 -10.40
C ASP A 707 -35.27 -32.19 -9.84
N LEU A 708 -34.74 -31.16 -10.53
CA LEU A 708 -33.55 -30.42 -10.06
C LEU A 708 -33.81 -29.68 -8.74
N LEU A 709 -35.04 -29.18 -8.56
CA LEU A 709 -35.45 -28.33 -7.44
C LEU A 709 -36.68 -28.93 -6.76
N LYS A 710 -36.72 -28.90 -5.41
CA LYS A 710 -37.85 -29.43 -4.64
C LYS A 710 -39.11 -28.55 -4.84
N PRO A 711 -40.30 -29.11 -5.02
CA PRO A 711 -41.53 -28.38 -5.36
C PRO A 711 -42.18 -27.71 -4.13
N HIS A 712 -41.45 -26.83 -3.43
CA HIS A 712 -41.94 -26.16 -2.22
C HIS A 712 -42.28 -24.69 -2.44
N GLY A 713 -43.20 -24.37 -3.35
CA GLY A 713 -43.92 -23.08 -3.39
C GLY A 713 -43.09 -21.78 -3.48
N THR A 714 -41.76 -21.86 -3.56
CA THR A 714 -40.82 -20.75 -3.64
C THR A 714 -40.50 -20.44 -5.09
N ASP A 715 -40.22 -19.18 -5.37
CA ASP A 715 -39.74 -18.72 -6.67
C ASP A 715 -38.62 -19.64 -7.21
N LEU A 716 -38.87 -20.21 -8.39
CA LEU A 716 -38.01 -21.18 -9.07
C LEU A 716 -36.62 -20.60 -9.30
N LEU A 717 -36.55 -19.31 -9.66
CA LEU A 717 -35.29 -18.62 -9.86
C LEU A 717 -34.52 -18.50 -8.55
N LYS A 718 -35.20 -18.14 -7.46
CA LYS A 718 -34.60 -18.05 -6.13
C LYS A 718 -34.05 -19.42 -5.67
N SER A 719 -34.77 -20.48 -5.96
CA SER A 719 -34.38 -21.85 -5.61
C SER A 719 -33.17 -22.33 -6.43
N LEU A 720 -33.13 -22.01 -7.73
CA LEU A 720 -31.98 -22.29 -8.61
C LEU A 720 -30.75 -21.46 -8.22
N TRP A 721 -30.95 -20.19 -7.88
CA TRP A 721 -29.90 -19.25 -7.54
C TRP A 721 -29.12 -19.66 -6.30
N TYR A 722 -29.81 -20.21 -5.30
CA TYR A 722 -29.23 -20.71 -4.04
C TYR A 722 -28.97 -22.22 -4.03
N HIS A 723 -28.98 -22.86 -5.19
CA HIS A 723 -28.60 -24.27 -5.28
C HIS A 723 -27.12 -24.44 -4.89
N PRO A 724 -26.77 -25.43 -4.05
CA PRO A 724 -25.40 -25.60 -3.52
C PRO A 724 -24.39 -25.97 -4.61
N ASP A 725 -24.81 -26.73 -5.62
CA ASP A 725 -23.96 -27.08 -6.76
C ASP A 725 -23.84 -25.92 -7.75
N ALA A 726 -22.68 -25.79 -8.38
CA ALA A 726 -22.39 -24.74 -9.35
C ALA A 726 -23.13 -25.02 -10.66
N VAL A 727 -24.12 -24.19 -11.00
CA VAL A 727 -24.94 -24.31 -12.20
C VAL A 727 -24.62 -23.16 -13.15
N MET A 728 -24.30 -23.47 -14.41
CA MET A 728 -23.85 -22.51 -15.42
C MET A 728 -24.49 -22.80 -16.77
N CYS A 729 -24.82 -21.77 -17.56
CA CYS A 729 -25.40 -21.93 -18.89
C CYS A 729 -24.52 -21.27 -19.95
N CYS A 730 -24.33 -21.95 -21.07
CA CYS A 730 -23.49 -21.54 -22.18
C CYS A 730 -24.33 -21.41 -23.46
N SER A 731 -24.21 -20.27 -24.15
CA SER A 731 -24.97 -19.98 -25.37
C SER A 731 -24.51 -20.85 -26.54
N LEU A 732 -25.48 -21.40 -27.27
CA LEU A 732 -25.25 -22.13 -28.54
C LEU A 732 -25.16 -21.20 -29.75
N LYS A 733 -25.51 -19.91 -29.60
CA LYS A 733 -25.53 -18.93 -30.70
C LYS A 733 -24.18 -18.27 -30.95
N ALA A 734 -23.23 -18.37 -30.01
CA ALA A 734 -21.91 -17.78 -30.09
C ALA A 734 -20.84 -18.85 -30.37
N LEU A 735 -19.87 -18.55 -31.22
CA LEU A 735 -18.70 -19.38 -31.52
C LEU A 735 -17.43 -18.54 -31.27
N PRO A 736 -16.64 -18.82 -30.22
CA PRO A 736 -16.78 -19.91 -29.23
C PRO A 736 -17.97 -19.70 -28.26
N PRO A 737 -18.47 -20.77 -27.62
CA PRO A 737 -19.63 -20.67 -26.72
C PRO A 737 -19.24 -19.93 -25.42
N VAL A 738 -20.12 -18.99 -25.04
CA VAL A 738 -19.93 -18.03 -23.93
C VAL A 738 -20.97 -18.27 -22.84
N PHE A 739 -20.60 -18.08 -21.57
CA PHE A 739 -21.54 -18.20 -20.47
C PHE A 739 -22.53 -17.04 -20.41
N THR A 740 -23.81 -17.37 -20.34
CA THR A 740 -24.92 -16.41 -20.29
C THR A 740 -25.58 -16.32 -18.91
N PHE A 741 -25.42 -17.35 -18.08
CA PHE A 741 -25.98 -17.40 -16.73
C PHE A 741 -25.14 -18.31 -15.82
N ALA A 742 -25.06 -17.96 -14.54
CA ALA A 742 -24.55 -18.82 -13.50
C ALA A 742 -25.31 -18.54 -12.19
N ASN A 743 -25.54 -19.56 -11.38
CA ASN A 743 -26.05 -19.38 -10.01
C ASN A 743 -24.94 -18.89 -9.07
N GLN A 744 -25.28 -18.64 -7.80
CA GLN A 744 -24.31 -18.12 -6.83
C GLN A 744 -23.07 -19.02 -6.71
N ALA A 745 -23.28 -20.33 -6.57
CA ALA A 745 -22.18 -21.30 -6.48
C ALA A 745 -21.31 -21.32 -7.75
N GLY A 746 -21.88 -21.15 -8.95
CA GLY A 746 -21.12 -21.08 -10.20
C GLY A 746 -20.31 -19.78 -10.35
N LEU A 747 -20.84 -18.66 -9.86
CA LEU A 747 -20.08 -17.40 -9.80
C LEU A 747 -18.91 -17.50 -8.81
N ASP A 748 -19.16 -18.12 -7.65
CA ASP A 748 -18.14 -18.35 -6.63
C ASP A 748 -17.06 -19.31 -7.14
N MET A 749 -17.46 -20.40 -7.83
CA MET A 749 -16.55 -21.36 -8.46
C MET A 749 -15.62 -20.70 -9.51
N LEU A 750 -16.14 -19.75 -10.29
CA LEU A 750 -15.35 -19.04 -11.30
C LEU A 750 -14.66 -17.78 -10.80
N GLU A 751 -14.86 -17.39 -9.54
CA GLU A 751 -14.40 -16.11 -8.97
C GLU A 751 -14.82 -14.90 -9.84
N THR A 752 -16.05 -14.91 -10.37
CA THR A 752 -16.53 -13.90 -11.34
C THR A 752 -17.88 -13.28 -10.95
N THR A 753 -18.35 -12.31 -11.75
CA THR A 753 -19.67 -11.70 -11.62
C THR A 753 -20.56 -12.04 -12.82
N LEU A 754 -21.89 -11.92 -12.67
CA LEU A 754 -22.83 -12.20 -13.77
C LEU A 754 -22.61 -11.29 -15.00
N VAL A 755 -22.03 -10.10 -14.80
CA VAL A 755 -21.67 -9.16 -15.88
C VAL A 755 -20.40 -9.63 -16.59
N ALA A 756 -19.34 -9.94 -15.84
CA ALA A 756 -18.06 -10.40 -16.38
C ALA A 756 -18.09 -11.86 -16.87
N LEU A 757 -19.19 -12.58 -16.62
CA LEU A 757 -19.38 -13.97 -17.02
C LEU A 757 -19.30 -14.15 -18.55
N GLN A 758 -19.72 -13.13 -19.31
CA GLN A 758 -19.68 -13.15 -20.78
C GLN A 758 -18.25 -13.07 -21.35
N ASP A 759 -17.28 -12.62 -20.56
CA ASP A 759 -15.87 -12.54 -20.99
C ASP A 759 -15.12 -13.87 -20.77
N ILE A 760 -15.79 -14.83 -20.11
CA ILE A 760 -15.27 -16.17 -19.86
C ILE A 760 -15.77 -17.11 -20.97
N THR A 761 -14.84 -17.63 -21.74
CA THR A 761 -15.13 -18.69 -22.71
C THR A 761 -15.04 -20.05 -22.03
N LEU A 762 -15.88 -20.99 -22.47
CA LEU A 762 -15.87 -22.37 -21.99
C LEU A 762 -14.48 -23.02 -22.08
N GLU A 763 -13.69 -22.62 -23.09
CA GLU A 763 -12.33 -23.12 -23.31
C GLU A 763 -11.34 -22.76 -22.21
N LYS A 764 -11.52 -21.62 -21.54
CA LYS A 764 -10.62 -21.17 -20.46
C LYS A 764 -10.80 -21.95 -19.16
N ILE A 765 -11.95 -22.60 -18.98
CA ILE A 765 -12.27 -23.34 -17.76
C ILE A 765 -11.66 -24.74 -17.78
N PHE A 766 -11.51 -25.37 -18.94
CA PHE A 766 -10.98 -26.74 -19.06
C PHE A 766 -9.56 -26.74 -19.65
N ASP A 767 -8.56 -26.51 -18.79
CA ASP A 767 -7.17 -26.16 -19.16
C ASP A 767 -6.28 -27.32 -19.65
N ASN A 768 -6.86 -28.49 -19.98
CA ASN A 768 -6.08 -29.60 -20.54
C ASN A 768 -6.25 -29.64 -22.07
N ASN A 769 -5.13 -29.57 -22.81
CA ASN A 769 -5.06 -29.74 -24.27
C ASN A 769 -5.76 -31.02 -24.79
N ASN A 770 -6.02 -32.02 -23.93
CA ASN A 770 -6.89 -33.16 -24.22
C ASN A 770 -8.39 -32.85 -24.00
N GLY A 771 -8.78 -32.23 -22.87
CA GLY A 771 -10.18 -31.93 -22.53
C GLY A 771 -10.84 -30.92 -23.49
N LYS A 772 -10.07 -29.96 -24.00
CA LYS A 772 -10.52 -28.97 -25.01
C LYS A 772 -10.98 -29.62 -26.32
N LYS A 773 -10.29 -30.68 -26.77
CA LYS A 773 -10.67 -31.43 -27.99
C LYS A 773 -11.86 -32.35 -27.74
N THR A 774 -11.89 -33.03 -26.59
CA THR A 774 -12.95 -33.99 -26.26
C THR A 774 -14.30 -33.31 -26.02
N LEU A 775 -14.32 -32.14 -25.37
CA LEU A 775 -15.57 -31.40 -25.13
C LEU A 775 -16.23 -30.93 -26.44
N CYS A 776 -15.53 -30.14 -27.26
CA CYS A 776 -16.11 -29.56 -28.47
C CYS A 776 -16.29 -30.57 -29.63
N SER A 777 -15.46 -31.62 -29.73
CA SER A 777 -15.53 -32.61 -30.82
C SER A 777 -16.44 -33.80 -30.50
N ASP A 778 -16.45 -34.30 -29.26
CA ASP A 778 -17.11 -35.57 -28.92
C ASP A 778 -18.33 -35.37 -28.01
N HIS A 779 -18.23 -34.48 -27.01
CA HIS A 779 -19.27 -34.32 -26.00
C HIS A 779 -20.43 -33.41 -26.44
N PHE A 780 -20.16 -32.30 -27.14
CA PHE A 780 -21.22 -31.39 -27.63
C PHE A 780 -22.19 -32.09 -28.61
N PRO A 781 -21.72 -32.82 -29.64
CA PRO A 781 -22.61 -33.59 -30.51
C PRO A 781 -23.42 -34.64 -29.74
N GLN A 782 -22.81 -35.28 -28.75
CA GLN A 782 -23.49 -36.26 -27.91
C GLN A 782 -24.59 -35.64 -27.04
N ILE A 783 -24.35 -34.48 -26.42
CA ILE A 783 -25.39 -33.72 -25.68
C ILE A 783 -26.50 -33.29 -26.64
N MET A 784 -26.16 -32.87 -27.87
CA MET A 784 -27.16 -32.45 -28.86
C MET A 784 -28.02 -33.61 -29.36
N GLN A 785 -27.49 -34.84 -29.39
CA GLN A 785 -28.20 -36.04 -29.86
C GLN A 785 -28.95 -36.79 -28.74
N GLN A 786 -28.36 -36.89 -27.54
CA GLN A 786 -28.90 -37.63 -26.39
C GLN A 786 -29.61 -36.72 -25.38
N GLY A 787 -29.43 -35.40 -25.48
CA GLY A 787 -30.06 -34.40 -24.62
C GLY A 787 -29.32 -34.10 -23.32
N PHE A 788 -28.50 -35.03 -22.82
CA PHE A 788 -27.68 -34.85 -21.63
C PHE A 788 -26.42 -35.73 -21.65
N MET A 789 -25.48 -35.45 -20.76
CA MET A 789 -24.26 -36.24 -20.55
C MET A 789 -23.77 -36.07 -19.11
N CYS A 790 -23.30 -37.17 -18.49
CA CYS A 790 -22.61 -37.14 -17.20
C CYS A 790 -21.11 -37.32 -17.42
N MET A 791 -20.32 -36.51 -16.73
CA MET A 791 -18.86 -36.50 -16.79
C MET A 791 -18.27 -36.86 -15.42
N ASP A 792 -17.18 -37.61 -15.45
CA ASP A 792 -16.39 -37.90 -14.25
C ASP A 792 -15.66 -36.65 -13.73
N GLY A 793 -15.21 -36.71 -12.47
CA GLY A 793 -14.54 -35.61 -11.79
C GLY A 793 -13.26 -35.13 -12.47
N GLY A 794 -12.97 -33.85 -12.32
CA GLY A 794 -11.88 -33.19 -13.01
C GLY A 794 -11.40 -31.92 -12.32
N VAL A 795 -10.49 -31.22 -13.00
CA VAL A 795 -9.97 -29.92 -12.61
C VAL A 795 -10.40 -28.89 -13.64
N SER A 796 -10.93 -27.77 -13.17
CA SER A 796 -11.24 -26.57 -13.95
C SER A 796 -10.45 -25.37 -13.44
N MET A 797 -10.42 -24.28 -14.20
CA MET A 797 -9.76 -23.03 -13.83
C MET A 797 -10.80 -21.93 -13.58
N SER A 798 -10.61 -21.17 -12.50
CA SER A 798 -11.35 -19.94 -12.25
C SER A 798 -10.87 -18.82 -13.17
N SER A 799 -11.64 -17.74 -13.26
CA SER A 799 -11.24 -16.54 -14.02
C SER A 799 -9.97 -15.86 -13.48
N MET A 800 -9.63 -16.11 -12.21
CA MET A 800 -8.43 -15.63 -11.53
C MET A 800 -7.22 -16.59 -11.68
N GLY A 801 -7.37 -17.67 -12.46
CA GLY A 801 -6.29 -18.64 -12.68
C GLY A 801 -6.05 -19.60 -11.49
N ARG A 802 -7.03 -19.76 -10.59
CA ARG A 802 -6.97 -20.79 -9.54
C ARG A 802 -7.56 -22.11 -10.05
N ALA A 803 -6.94 -23.21 -9.66
CA ALA A 803 -7.45 -24.54 -9.97
C ALA A 803 -8.61 -24.92 -9.03
N VAL A 804 -9.66 -25.48 -9.60
CA VAL A 804 -10.88 -25.93 -8.92
C VAL A 804 -11.09 -27.40 -9.23
N THR A 805 -11.19 -28.24 -8.22
CA THR A 805 -11.59 -29.65 -8.37
C THR A 805 -13.10 -29.78 -8.29
N TYR A 806 -13.68 -30.74 -9.02
CA TYR A 806 -15.07 -31.17 -8.87
C TYR A 806 -15.18 -32.69 -8.95
N GLU A 807 -16.14 -33.28 -8.24
CA GLU A 807 -16.30 -34.74 -8.17
C GLU A 807 -17.02 -35.30 -9.40
N LYS A 808 -18.04 -34.59 -9.88
CA LYS A 808 -18.84 -34.95 -11.07
C LYS A 808 -19.36 -33.70 -11.75
N ALA A 809 -19.59 -33.78 -13.06
CA ALA A 809 -20.31 -32.75 -13.80
C ALA A 809 -21.44 -33.35 -14.63
N VAL A 810 -22.56 -32.64 -14.72
CA VAL A 810 -23.71 -33.02 -15.56
C VAL A 810 -23.98 -31.90 -16.54
N ALA A 811 -24.06 -32.22 -17.83
CA ALA A 811 -24.39 -31.27 -18.87
C ALA A 811 -25.70 -31.67 -19.56
N TRP A 812 -26.60 -30.72 -19.80
CA TRP A 812 -27.85 -30.99 -20.53
C TRP A 812 -28.26 -29.83 -21.41
N LYS A 813 -29.01 -30.18 -22.46
CA LYS A 813 -29.61 -29.23 -23.39
C LYS A 813 -30.80 -28.54 -22.71
N VAL A 814 -30.86 -27.22 -22.79
CA VAL A 814 -31.99 -26.42 -22.28
C VAL A 814 -32.86 -26.03 -23.47
N LEU A 815 -34.13 -26.43 -23.43
CA LEU A 815 -35.13 -26.13 -24.46
C LEU A 815 -35.96 -24.90 -24.06
N ASN A 816 -36.30 -24.06 -25.04
CA ASN A 816 -37.27 -22.98 -24.85
C ASN A 816 -38.72 -23.50 -24.96
N ASP A 817 -39.71 -22.61 -24.85
CA ASP A 817 -41.13 -22.98 -24.95
C ASP A 817 -41.53 -23.55 -26.34
N ASP A 818 -40.71 -23.31 -27.38
CA ASP A 818 -40.89 -23.82 -28.75
C ASP A 818 -40.14 -25.16 -29.00
N GLU A 819 -39.59 -25.78 -27.94
CA GLU A 819 -38.77 -27.01 -27.99
C GLU A 819 -37.43 -26.88 -28.77
N ASP A 820 -37.00 -25.64 -29.03
CA ASP A 820 -35.72 -25.34 -29.67
C ASP A 820 -34.56 -25.28 -28.65
N PRO A 821 -33.34 -25.72 -29.03
CA PRO A 821 -32.14 -25.56 -28.19
C PRO A 821 -31.85 -24.09 -27.90
N HIS A 822 -31.96 -23.69 -26.63
CA HIS A 822 -31.60 -22.35 -26.20
C HIS A 822 -30.13 -22.25 -25.78
N CYS A 823 -29.69 -23.12 -24.88
CA CYS A 823 -28.34 -23.16 -24.34
C CYS A 823 -27.99 -24.57 -23.83
N ILE A 824 -26.73 -24.78 -23.44
CA ILE A 824 -26.31 -25.96 -22.67
C ILE A 824 -26.08 -25.54 -21.24
N CYS A 825 -26.64 -26.28 -20.29
CA CYS A 825 -26.42 -26.08 -18.87
C CYS A 825 -25.44 -27.12 -18.33
N PHE A 826 -24.53 -26.69 -17.47
CA PHE A 826 -23.55 -27.50 -16.75
C PHE A 826 -23.82 -27.37 -15.25
N MET A 827 -23.77 -28.48 -14.53
CA MET A 827 -23.82 -28.53 -13.07
C MET A 827 -22.60 -29.27 -12.55
N PHE A 828 -21.78 -28.60 -11.73
CA PHE A 828 -20.60 -29.17 -11.09
C PHE A 828 -20.91 -29.48 -9.62
N LEU A 829 -20.71 -30.75 -9.25
CA LEU A 829 -21.02 -31.29 -7.92
C LEU A 829 -19.77 -31.35 -7.06
N ASN A 830 -19.90 -31.01 -5.78
CA ASN A 830 -18.85 -31.10 -4.76
C ASN A 830 -17.52 -30.45 -5.21
N TRP A 831 -17.57 -29.19 -5.63
CA TRP A 831 -16.41 -28.45 -6.09
C TRP A 831 -15.64 -27.78 -4.94
N SER A 832 -14.32 -27.60 -5.10
CA SER A 832 -13.46 -26.91 -4.12
C SER A 832 -12.20 -26.33 -4.77
N PHE A 833 -11.65 -25.23 -4.21
CA PHE A 833 -10.35 -24.69 -4.63
C PHE A 833 -9.19 -25.59 -4.16
N ILE A 834 -8.15 -25.71 -5.00
CA ILE A 834 -6.89 -26.41 -4.68
C ILE A 834 -5.93 -25.52 -3.89
#